data_AF-A0A524I9E1-F1
#
_entry.id   AF-A0A524I9E1-F1
#
_cell.length_a   1.000
_cell.length_b   1.000
_cell.length_c   1.000
_cell.angle_alpha   90.00
_cell.angle_beta   90.00
_cell.angle_gamma   90.00
#
_symmetry.space_group_name_H-M   'P 1'
#
loop_
_entity.id
_entity.type
_entity.pdbx_description
1 polymer ?
#
loop_
_entity_poly.entity_id
_entity_poly.type
_entity_poly.pdbx_seq_one_letter_code
_entity_poly.pdbx_strand_id
1 'polypeptide(L)'
;MASDEINYRRFFDVNALAAIRVEDPEVFQATHDLLLRFIRRGWVTGIRVDHVDGLYDPRQYLQNLQDGARRVREEGGTPPSGGDRPLYVVVKKILGREEHLSPRWLAHGTTGYDFLNIVNGIFVDPAGASAMDGIYARFKGRDEDVRELLATCKKLIMLVSMSGELHVLACGLDRISEQHRWSRDFTLEGQRFGLREVIARFPVYRSYVREESPVVSKEDRKNILSAVRTAKKRSPTVHESLFDFISQVWLQDPPQGLEAAAIEERRRFVMRLQQYTGPVMAKGLEDTFHYRHVPLASLNEVGCEVPWRRVTLRDFHDRNFERQRLWPHSLLATSTHDTKRGEDVRTRLDALSERPEAWEKAVLRWREMTQGLKTEIEEIRVPDTNDEYLLYQTLVGAWPPGPDTASSRAAFASRVEEYMIKAAREAKVHSSWFNVNVPYEEALRKFVRGALEFRPDNRFSDDLQEFMAPVIRAGMRTSLSQVLLKAASPGVPDFYQGAELWDLNLVDPDNRRPVDFDLRRRLLETLQPEGVALAASLLAQPDDGRIKMYVMRTVLRFRRERRPLFDHGAYASLEANGPRADHVCAFARMHQGKSALAVAGRFFLRLGGDGPEIWKGTNLALPGPLAGSAWRDAFTGRTIRDEGGGLPVSEVLSIIPVALLERLT
;
A
#
# COMPACT_ATOMS: atom_id res chain seq x y z
N MET A 1 -2.35 -7.85 -31.51
CA MET A 1 -1.98 -7.19 -32.78
C MET A 1 -1.21 -5.90 -32.53
N ALA A 2 -1.79 -4.82 -31.99
CA ALA A 2 -0.99 -3.61 -31.70
C ALA A 2 0.09 -3.85 -30.61
N SER A 3 -0.21 -4.61 -29.55
CA SER A 3 0.74 -4.91 -28.46
C SER A 3 1.94 -5.76 -28.87
N ASP A 4 1.83 -6.51 -29.96
CA ASP A 4 2.85 -7.46 -30.42
C ASP A 4 3.96 -6.78 -31.23
N GLU A 5 3.69 -5.59 -31.79
CA GLU A 5 4.59 -4.87 -32.70
C GLU A 5 5.00 -3.48 -32.16
N ILE A 6 4.85 -3.25 -30.85
CA ILE A 6 5.21 -1.97 -30.24
C ILE A 6 6.71 -1.74 -30.34
N ASN A 7 7.09 -0.62 -30.96
CA ASN A 7 8.47 -0.26 -31.27
C ASN A 7 9.02 0.88 -30.39
N TYR A 8 8.33 1.26 -29.32
CA TYR A 8 8.79 2.24 -28.32
C TYR A 8 8.48 1.76 -26.90
N ARG A 9 9.25 2.21 -25.91
CA ARG A 9 8.99 1.88 -24.50
C ARG A 9 7.79 2.67 -23.98
N ARG A 10 6.87 2.00 -23.31
CA ARG A 10 5.65 2.58 -22.72
C ARG A 10 5.76 2.75 -21.20
N PHE A 11 4.85 3.54 -20.63
CA PHE A 11 4.48 3.43 -19.22
C PHE A 11 3.51 2.25 -19.04
N PHE A 12 3.98 1.17 -18.41
CA PHE A 12 3.25 -0.09 -18.30
C PHE A 12 2.77 -0.60 -19.66
N ASP A 13 1.47 -0.85 -19.81
CA ASP A 13 0.79 -1.26 -21.04
C ASP A 13 -0.07 -0.14 -21.66
N VAL A 14 0.20 1.12 -21.33
CA VAL A 14 -0.54 2.29 -21.81
C VAL A 14 0.08 2.86 -23.09
N ASN A 15 -0.53 2.58 -24.23
CA ASN A 15 -0.04 3.02 -25.55
C ASN A 15 0.03 4.54 -25.71
N ALA A 16 -0.81 5.31 -25.01
CA ALA A 16 -0.79 6.77 -25.09
C ALA A 16 0.40 7.42 -24.35
N LEU A 17 1.22 6.65 -23.62
CA LEU A 17 2.31 7.15 -22.78
C LEU A 17 3.66 6.58 -23.24
N ALA A 18 4.31 7.28 -24.17
CA ALA A 18 5.67 6.97 -24.61
C ALA A 18 6.70 7.44 -23.58
N ALA A 19 7.67 6.58 -23.26
CA ALA A 19 8.70 6.88 -22.29
C ALA A 19 9.82 7.74 -22.87
N ILE A 20 10.32 8.68 -22.08
CA ILE A 20 11.44 9.55 -22.43
C ILE A 20 12.77 9.00 -21.92
N ARG A 21 13.85 9.34 -22.61
CA ARG A 21 15.24 8.97 -22.29
C ARG A 21 15.89 10.03 -21.39
N VAL A 22 15.37 10.17 -20.18
CA VAL A 22 15.80 11.23 -19.24
C VAL A 22 17.23 11.01 -18.69
N GLU A 23 17.84 9.86 -18.97
CA GLU A 23 19.28 9.62 -18.78
C GLU A 23 20.16 10.46 -19.73
N ASP A 24 19.60 10.94 -20.84
CA ASP A 24 20.27 11.89 -21.73
C ASP A 24 20.25 13.30 -21.11
N PRO A 25 21.42 13.96 -20.95
CA PRO A 25 21.51 15.29 -20.36
C PRO A 25 20.67 16.37 -21.07
N GLU A 26 20.55 16.31 -22.40
CA GLU A 26 19.77 17.30 -23.16
C GLU A 26 18.27 17.12 -22.89
N VAL A 27 17.81 15.87 -22.84
CA VAL A 27 16.42 15.52 -22.51
C VAL A 27 16.10 15.90 -21.05
N PHE A 28 17.00 15.62 -20.11
CA PHE A 28 16.84 16.02 -18.72
C PHE A 28 16.66 17.54 -18.61
N GLN A 29 17.57 18.31 -19.22
CA GLN A 29 17.53 19.77 -19.16
C GLN A 29 16.26 20.34 -19.80
N ALA A 30 15.87 19.84 -20.98
CA ALA A 30 14.66 20.30 -21.66
C ALA A 30 13.38 20.02 -20.86
N THR A 31 13.30 18.86 -20.19
CA THR A 31 12.11 18.44 -19.44
C THR A 31 12.04 19.05 -18.03
N HIS A 32 13.18 19.46 -17.45
CA HIS A 32 13.24 19.97 -16.08
C HIS A 32 13.42 21.50 -15.99
N ASP A 33 13.62 22.22 -17.10
CA ASP A 33 13.82 23.68 -17.08
C ASP A 33 12.71 24.44 -16.33
N LEU A 34 11.44 24.16 -16.64
CA LEU A 34 10.32 24.82 -15.97
C LEU A 34 10.31 24.52 -14.46
N LEU A 35 10.59 23.26 -14.10
CA LEU A 35 10.65 22.85 -12.70
C LEU A 35 11.75 23.59 -11.94
N LEU A 36 12.94 23.66 -12.54
CA LEU A 36 14.09 24.36 -11.98
C LEU A 36 13.81 25.87 -11.85
N ARG A 37 13.05 26.47 -12.78
CA ARG A 37 12.57 27.85 -12.64
C ARG A 37 11.61 28.02 -11.45
N PHE A 38 10.73 27.05 -11.17
CA PHE A 38 9.87 27.10 -9.98
C PHE A 38 10.66 26.97 -8.68
N ILE A 39 11.68 26.11 -8.65
CA ILE A 39 12.61 25.97 -7.53
C ILE A 39 13.37 27.28 -7.30
N ARG A 40 13.92 27.89 -8.35
CA ARG A 40 14.63 29.18 -8.29
C ARG A 40 13.77 30.29 -7.70
N ARG A 41 12.48 30.33 -8.05
CA ARG A 41 11.51 31.32 -7.54
C ARG A 41 11.02 31.02 -6.12
N GLY A 42 11.37 29.88 -5.53
CA GLY A 42 10.89 29.46 -4.22
C GLY A 42 9.41 29.05 -4.19
N TRP A 43 8.77 28.84 -5.36
CA TRP A 43 7.36 28.43 -5.44
C TRP A 43 7.14 26.98 -5.05
N VAL A 44 8.21 26.17 -5.13
CA VAL A 44 8.19 24.75 -4.79
C VAL A 44 9.34 24.47 -3.81
N THR A 45 9.02 23.82 -2.69
CA THR A 45 9.99 23.48 -1.64
C THR A 45 10.46 22.03 -1.68
N GLY A 46 9.79 21.18 -2.46
CA GLY A 46 10.19 19.81 -2.67
C GLY A 46 9.40 19.10 -3.77
N ILE A 47 9.87 17.92 -4.18
CA ILE A 47 9.40 17.18 -5.35
C ILE A 47 9.03 15.75 -4.98
N ARG A 48 7.91 15.27 -5.53
CA ARG A 48 7.55 13.86 -5.55
C ARG A 48 7.83 13.32 -6.95
N VAL A 49 8.80 12.42 -7.08
CA VAL A 49 9.16 11.78 -8.35
C VAL A 49 8.20 10.62 -8.62
N ASP A 50 7.48 10.69 -9.74
CA ASP A 50 6.64 9.58 -10.20
C ASP A 50 7.46 8.45 -10.80
N HIS A 51 7.00 7.22 -10.61
CA HIS A 51 7.52 5.99 -11.23
C HIS A 51 9.04 5.94 -11.42
N VAL A 52 9.78 6.15 -10.33
CA VAL A 52 11.26 6.17 -10.34
C VAL A 52 11.85 4.86 -10.88
N ASP A 53 11.15 3.75 -10.68
CA ASP A 53 11.54 2.42 -11.16
C ASP A 53 11.39 2.24 -12.68
N GLY A 54 10.81 3.20 -13.42
CA GLY A 54 10.78 3.20 -14.87
C GLY A 54 12.02 3.84 -15.52
N LEU A 55 12.87 4.49 -14.74
CA LEU A 55 14.07 5.19 -15.21
C LEU A 55 15.17 4.21 -15.61
N TYR A 56 16.04 4.63 -16.53
CA TYR A 56 17.20 3.84 -16.93
C TYR A 56 18.20 3.75 -15.77
N ASP A 57 18.68 4.90 -15.27
CA ASP A 57 19.48 5.02 -14.05
C ASP A 57 18.80 5.97 -13.02
N PRO A 58 18.00 5.42 -12.07
CA PRO A 58 17.38 6.20 -11.00
C PRO A 58 18.35 7.00 -10.15
N ARG A 59 19.56 6.47 -9.90
CA ARG A 59 20.56 7.12 -9.05
C ARG A 59 21.10 8.36 -9.75
N GLN A 60 21.46 8.24 -11.03
CA GLN A 60 21.92 9.36 -11.84
C GLN A 60 20.84 10.44 -11.95
N TYR A 61 19.58 10.05 -12.19
CA TYR A 61 18.46 10.99 -12.27
C TYR A 61 18.31 11.82 -10.97
N LEU A 62 18.35 11.17 -9.81
CA LEU A 62 18.24 11.86 -8.52
C LEU A 62 19.45 12.77 -8.24
N GLN A 63 20.66 12.38 -8.68
CA GLN A 63 21.84 13.24 -8.62
C GLN A 63 21.64 14.50 -9.47
N ASN A 64 21.25 14.34 -10.74
CA ASN A 64 21.00 15.45 -11.65
C ASN A 64 19.92 16.41 -11.10
N LEU A 65 18.88 15.88 -10.46
CA LEU A 65 17.82 16.69 -9.84
C LEU A 65 18.34 17.54 -8.67
N GLN A 66 19.17 16.95 -7.78
CA GLN A 66 19.75 17.68 -6.66
C GLN A 66 20.78 18.73 -7.12
N ASP A 67 21.62 18.39 -8.11
CA ASP A 67 22.61 19.31 -8.66
C ASP A 67 21.95 20.46 -9.42
N GLY A 68 20.91 20.18 -10.20
CA GLY A 68 20.10 21.20 -10.85
C GLY A 68 19.45 22.15 -9.83
N ALA A 69 18.91 21.59 -8.74
CA ALA A 69 18.31 22.38 -7.66
C ALA A 69 19.34 23.23 -6.90
N ARG A 70 20.54 22.69 -6.66
CA ARG A 70 21.67 23.42 -6.07
C ARG A 70 22.02 24.64 -6.92
N ARG A 71 22.29 24.41 -8.20
CA ARG A 71 22.67 25.43 -9.18
C ARG A 71 21.68 26.60 -9.19
N VAL A 72 20.39 26.31 -9.38
CA VAL A 72 19.39 27.38 -9.50
C VAL A 72 19.11 28.10 -8.18
N ARG A 73 19.36 27.47 -7.02
CA ARG A 73 19.27 28.13 -5.71
C ARG A 73 20.43 29.09 -5.48
N GLU A 74 21.65 28.69 -5.85
CA GLU A 74 22.85 29.53 -5.82
C GLU A 74 22.69 30.74 -6.75
N GLU A 75 22.24 30.54 -7.99
CA GLU A 75 21.91 31.62 -8.93
C GLU A 75 20.79 32.54 -8.40
N GLY A 76 19.86 32.00 -7.63
CA GLY A 76 18.76 32.74 -6.99
C GLY A 76 19.15 33.47 -5.69
N GLY A 77 20.43 33.44 -5.28
CA GLY A 77 20.91 34.10 -4.07
C GLY A 77 20.46 33.42 -2.77
N THR A 78 19.94 32.19 -2.83
CA THR A 78 19.51 31.43 -1.65
C THR A 78 20.49 30.26 -1.45
N PRO A 79 21.49 30.37 -0.56
CA PRO A 79 22.48 29.31 -0.39
C PRO A 79 21.79 27.99 0.03
N PRO A 80 22.15 26.86 -0.60
CA PRO A 80 21.51 25.59 -0.31
C PRO A 80 21.78 25.15 1.14
N SER A 81 20.73 24.92 1.91
CA SER A 81 20.78 24.19 3.17
C SER A 81 20.51 22.70 2.90
N GLY A 82 21.19 21.79 3.61
CA GLY A 82 20.92 20.33 3.49
C GLY A 82 22.01 19.46 2.86
N GLY A 83 23.26 19.93 2.76
CA GLY A 83 24.39 19.12 2.30
C GLY A 83 24.18 18.58 0.88
N ASP A 84 24.26 17.27 0.70
CA ASP A 84 24.08 16.59 -0.60
C ASP A 84 22.62 16.57 -1.10
N ARG A 85 21.64 17.00 -0.28
CA ARG A 85 20.21 16.98 -0.62
C ARG A 85 19.56 18.37 -0.44
N PRO A 86 19.94 19.38 -1.24
CA PRO A 86 19.42 20.75 -1.12
C PRO A 86 17.94 20.92 -1.48
N LEU A 87 17.31 19.91 -2.10
CA LEU A 87 15.88 19.85 -2.40
C LEU A 87 15.24 18.68 -1.67
N TYR A 88 14.13 18.92 -0.98
CA TYR A 88 13.30 17.85 -0.44
C TYR A 88 12.74 17.02 -1.59
N VAL A 89 13.05 15.73 -1.66
CA VAL A 89 12.65 14.84 -2.76
C VAL A 89 12.16 13.53 -2.18
N VAL A 90 10.96 13.09 -2.56
CA VAL A 90 10.44 11.75 -2.24
C VAL A 90 10.13 11.01 -3.52
N VAL A 91 10.28 9.69 -3.51
CA VAL A 91 10.12 8.86 -4.71
C VAL A 91 8.94 7.90 -4.58
N LYS A 92 8.10 7.80 -5.61
CA LYS A 92 7.10 6.74 -5.71
C LYS A 92 7.82 5.42 -6.04
N LYS A 93 8.24 4.70 -4.99
CA LYS A 93 8.91 3.40 -5.07
C LYS A 93 8.22 2.42 -4.14
N ILE A 94 7.87 1.26 -4.67
CA ILE A 94 7.18 0.21 -3.92
C ILE A 94 8.23 -0.74 -3.35
N LEU A 95 8.30 -0.83 -2.02
CA LEU A 95 9.25 -1.70 -1.32
C LEU A 95 8.56 -2.99 -0.89
N GLY A 96 9.18 -4.14 -1.16
CA GLY A 96 8.85 -5.37 -0.46
C GLY A 96 9.21 -5.29 1.03
N ARG A 97 8.67 -6.19 1.86
CA ARG A 97 8.92 -6.15 3.32
C ARG A 97 10.40 -6.16 3.65
N GLU A 98 11.20 -7.08 3.11
CA GLU A 98 12.65 -7.14 3.38
C GLU A 98 13.48 -6.18 2.51
N GLU A 99 12.83 -5.38 1.66
CA GLU A 99 13.50 -4.47 0.74
C GLU A 99 13.80 -3.12 1.39
N HIS A 100 14.97 -2.56 1.09
CA HIS A 100 15.39 -1.25 1.60
C HIS A 100 15.61 -0.26 0.47
N LEU A 101 15.18 0.99 0.68
CA LEU A 101 15.55 2.08 -0.23
C LEU A 101 17.07 2.28 -0.16
N SER A 102 17.71 2.39 -1.33
CA SER A 102 19.17 2.53 -1.39
C SER A 102 19.62 3.82 -0.68
N PRO A 103 20.57 3.76 0.28
CA PRO A 103 21.08 4.95 0.96
C PRO A 103 21.88 5.87 0.03
N ARG A 104 22.26 5.38 -1.16
CA ARG A 104 22.94 6.15 -2.21
C ARG A 104 21.98 6.99 -3.05
N TRP A 105 20.67 6.85 -2.87
CA TRP A 105 19.70 7.71 -3.54
C TRP A 105 19.60 9.02 -2.80
N LEU A 106 19.81 10.13 -3.51
CA LEU A 106 19.70 11.48 -2.97
C LEU A 106 18.23 11.93 -2.87
N ALA A 107 17.42 11.12 -2.19
CA ALA A 107 16.04 11.38 -1.82
C ALA A 107 15.89 11.44 -0.30
N HIS A 108 14.72 11.78 0.19
CA HIS A 108 14.35 11.88 1.60
C HIS A 108 13.48 10.70 2.07
N GLY A 109 13.08 9.84 1.14
CA GLY A 109 12.31 8.63 1.40
C GLY A 109 11.35 8.32 0.25
N THR A 110 10.36 7.50 0.55
CA THR A 110 9.31 7.08 -0.38
C THR A 110 8.06 7.95 -0.23
N THR A 111 7.04 7.67 -1.04
CA THR A 111 5.68 8.19 -0.84
C THR A 111 4.88 7.45 0.24
N GLY A 112 5.46 6.46 0.92
CA GLY A 112 4.90 5.91 2.16
C GLY A 112 4.05 4.64 2.07
N TYR A 113 4.03 3.91 0.95
CA TYR A 113 3.35 2.60 0.88
C TYR A 113 3.98 1.55 1.82
N ASP A 114 5.27 1.66 2.11
CA ASP A 114 5.97 0.86 3.11
C ASP A 114 5.42 1.11 4.52
N PHE A 115 5.06 2.36 4.84
CA PHE A 115 4.34 2.65 6.09
C PHE A 115 2.91 2.12 6.05
N LEU A 116 2.18 2.34 4.94
CA LEU A 116 0.79 1.91 4.75
C LEU A 116 0.61 0.42 5.09
N ASN A 117 1.42 -0.44 4.45
CA ASN A 117 1.27 -1.89 4.62
C ASN A 117 1.63 -2.35 6.04
N ILE A 118 2.61 -1.71 6.68
CA ILE A 118 3.01 -2.04 8.07
C ILE A 118 1.95 -1.57 9.07
N VAL A 119 1.41 -0.36 8.93
CA VAL A 119 0.37 0.15 9.85
C VAL A 119 -0.96 -0.58 9.65
N ASN A 120 -1.34 -0.94 8.42
CA ASN A 120 -2.52 -1.76 8.17
C ASN A 120 -2.36 -3.16 8.79
N GLY A 121 -1.18 -3.77 8.64
CA GLY A 121 -0.90 -5.11 9.14
C GLY A 121 -1.04 -5.26 10.66
N ILE A 122 -0.82 -4.18 11.44
CA ILE A 122 -1.06 -4.18 12.89
C ILE A 122 -2.54 -3.99 13.25
N PHE A 123 -3.47 -4.01 12.31
CA PHE A 123 -4.90 -4.06 12.62
C PHE A 123 -5.54 -5.39 12.19
N VAL A 124 -4.79 -6.24 11.50
CA VAL A 124 -5.21 -7.58 11.09
C VAL A 124 -4.80 -8.60 12.16
N ASP A 125 -5.76 -9.40 12.61
CA ASP A 125 -5.51 -10.53 13.52
C ASP A 125 -4.82 -11.66 12.75
N PRO A 126 -3.58 -12.05 13.10
CA PRO A 126 -2.84 -13.03 12.31
C PRO A 126 -3.50 -14.42 12.26
N ALA A 127 -4.13 -14.85 13.36
CA ALA A 127 -4.88 -16.11 13.39
C ALA A 127 -6.14 -15.99 12.51
N GLY A 128 -6.80 -14.84 12.60
CA GLY A 128 -7.90 -14.43 11.74
C GLY A 128 -7.59 -14.49 10.26
N ALA A 129 -6.51 -13.85 9.82
CA ALA A 129 -6.08 -13.83 8.43
C ALA A 129 -5.86 -15.25 7.88
N SER A 130 -5.20 -16.12 8.66
CA SER A 130 -5.01 -17.53 8.28
C SER A 130 -6.35 -18.29 8.21
N ALA A 131 -7.32 -17.99 9.07
CA ALA A 131 -8.65 -18.57 9.00
C ALA A 131 -9.41 -18.08 7.76
N MET A 132 -9.26 -16.79 7.41
CA MET A 132 -9.86 -16.19 6.20
C MET A 132 -9.34 -16.85 4.92
N ASP A 133 -8.06 -17.22 4.85
CA ASP A 133 -7.51 -18.01 3.73
C ASP A 133 -8.25 -19.34 3.55
N GLY A 134 -8.49 -20.06 4.66
CA GLY A 134 -9.24 -21.32 4.64
C GLY A 134 -10.71 -21.15 4.29
N ILE A 135 -11.37 -20.10 4.79
CA ILE A 135 -12.75 -19.75 4.45
C ILE A 135 -12.86 -19.44 2.96
N TYR A 136 -11.93 -18.64 2.43
CA TYR A 136 -11.88 -18.29 1.02
C TYR A 136 -11.67 -19.50 0.12
N ALA A 137 -10.72 -20.39 0.46
CA ALA A 137 -10.49 -21.61 -0.31
C ALA A 137 -11.74 -22.51 -0.37
N ARG A 138 -12.45 -22.67 0.76
CA ARG A 138 -13.74 -23.39 0.80
C ARG A 138 -14.83 -22.69 0.00
N PHE A 139 -14.95 -21.37 0.12
CA PHE A 139 -15.97 -20.58 -0.58
C PHE A 139 -15.78 -20.60 -2.11
N LYS A 140 -14.52 -20.58 -2.56
CA LYS A 140 -14.12 -20.69 -3.97
C LYS A 140 -14.21 -22.13 -4.50
N GLY A 141 -14.11 -23.13 -3.61
CA GLY A 141 -14.17 -24.55 -3.93
C GLY A 141 -12.85 -25.14 -4.44
N ARG A 142 -11.72 -24.44 -4.25
CA ARG A 142 -10.38 -24.91 -4.64
C ARG A 142 -9.30 -24.27 -3.78
N ASP A 143 -8.25 -25.03 -3.51
CA ASP A 143 -7.00 -24.54 -2.93
C ASP A 143 -5.99 -24.26 -4.06
N GLU A 144 -5.25 -23.16 -3.96
CA GLU A 144 -4.32 -22.70 -5.00
C GLU A 144 -2.98 -22.29 -4.39
N ASP A 145 -1.86 -22.73 -5.00
CA ASP A 145 -0.54 -22.20 -4.66
C ASP A 145 -0.47 -20.71 -5.05
N VAL A 146 -0.56 -19.86 -4.04
CA VAL A 146 -0.59 -18.40 -4.17
C VAL A 146 0.63 -17.86 -4.96
N ARG A 147 1.80 -18.49 -4.80
CA ARG A 147 3.02 -18.07 -5.51
C ARG A 147 2.94 -18.42 -7.00
N GLU A 148 2.42 -19.59 -7.33
CA GLU A 148 2.21 -19.98 -8.73
C GLU A 148 1.05 -19.19 -9.38
N LEU A 149 0.01 -18.83 -8.62
CA LEU A 149 -1.03 -17.92 -9.11
C LEU A 149 -0.45 -16.54 -9.46
N LEU A 150 0.41 -15.97 -8.60
CA LEU A 150 1.11 -14.71 -8.91
C LEU A 150 2.02 -14.85 -10.13
N ALA A 151 2.79 -15.93 -10.22
CA ALA A 151 3.63 -16.20 -11.40
C ALA A 151 2.77 -16.29 -12.67
N THR A 152 1.61 -16.94 -12.60
CA THR A 152 0.65 -17.04 -13.72
C THR A 152 0.12 -15.68 -14.13
N CYS A 153 -0.23 -14.81 -13.17
CA CYS A 153 -0.68 -13.45 -13.46
C CYS A 153 0.42 -12.62 -14.15
N LYS A 154 1.67 -12.69 -13.66
CA LYS A 154 2.82 -12.03 -14.31
C LYS A 154 3.07 -12.56 -15.72
N LYS A 155 2.98 -13.88 -15.93
CA LYS A 155 3.10 -14.49 -17.26
C LYS A 155 2.01 -14.02 -18.20
N LEU A 156 0.76 -13.92 -17.74
CA LEU A 156 -0.35 -13.40 -18.54
C LEU A 156 -0.05 -11.99 -19.06
N ILE A 157 0.45 -11.10 -18.21
CA ILE A 157 0.85 -9.75 -18.63
C ILE A 157 1.94 -9.80 -19.70
N MET A 158 2.99 -10.60 -19.49
CA MET A 158 4.08 -10.74 -20.46
C MET A 158 3.65 -11.40 -21.79
N LEU A 159 2.55 -12.16 -21.79
CA LEU A 159 2.02 -12.82 -22.96
C LEU A 159 1.05 -11.94 -23.77
N VAL A 160 0.31 -11.07 -23.10
CA VAL A 160 -0.82 -10.35 -23.70
C VAL A 160 -0.56 -8.85 -23.84
N SER A 161 -0.13 -8.19 -22.75
CA SER A 161 0.02 -6.73 -22.71
C SER A 161 1.43 -6.26 -23.04
N MET A 162 2.43 -7.09 -22.77
CA MET A 162 3.86 -6.75 -22.86
C MET A 162 4.68 -7.76 -23.69
N SER A 163 4.02 -8.43 -24.64
CA SER A 163 4.63 -9.43 -25.53
C SER A 163 5.75 -8.84 -26.39
N GLY A 164 5.53 -7.66 -26.98
CA GLY A 164 6.51 -6.95 -27.80
C GLY A 164 7.79 -6.60 -27.04
N GLU A 165 7.68 -6.02 -25.85
CA GLU A 165 8.85 -5.70 -25.02
C GLU A 165 9.62 -6.95 -24.57
N LEU A 166 8.92 -8.04 -24.23
CA LEU A 166 9.57 -9.33 -23.93
C LEU A 166 10.32 -9.86 -25.16
N HIS A 167 9.75 -9.74 -26.36
CA HIS A 167 10.39 -10.16 -27.59
C HIS A 167 11.67 -9.35 -27.87
N VAL A 168 11.64 -8.03 -27.68
CA VAL A 168 12.83 -7.17 -27.80
C VAL A 168 13.93 -7.59 -26.81
N LEU A 169 13.57 -7.93 -25.57
CA LEU A 169 14.53 -8.47 -24.61
C LEU A 169 15.09 -9.82 -25.07
N ALA A 170 14.25 -10.75 -25.53
CA ALA A 170 14.70 -12.04 -26.03
C ALA A 170 15.69 -11.89 -27.19
N CYS A 171 15.41 -11.02 -28.17
CA CYS A 171 16.33 -10.72 -29.28
C CYS A 171 17.65 -10.09 -28.80
N GLY A 172 17.61 -9.32 -27.70
CA GLY A 172 18.82 -8.78 -27.07
C GLY A 172 19.66 -9.86 -26.37
N LEU A 173 19.00 -10.77 -25.67
CA LEU A 173 19.66 -11.91 -25.04
C LEU A 173 20.26 -12.86 -26.09
N ASP A 174 19.59 -12.99 -27.24
CA ASP A 174 19.99 -13.86 -28.33
C ASP A 174 21.30 -13.40 -28.98
N ARG A 175 21.42 -12.10 -29.25
CA ARG A 175 22.69 -11.49 -29.68
C ARG A 175 23.82 -11.70 -28.68
N ILE A 176 23.54 -11.63 -27.38
CA ILE A 176 24.54 -11.90 -26.33
C ILE A 176 24.91 -13.39 -26.32
N SER A 177 23.96 -14.29 -26.59
CA SER A 177 24.18 -15.73 -26.59
C SER A 177 25.11 -16.17 -27.73
N GLU A 178 25.00 -15.53 -28.91
CA GLU A 178 25.81 -15.79 -30.11
C GLU A 178 27.29 -15.42 -29.95
N GLN A 179 27.61 -14.56 -28.98
CA GLN A 179 28.98 -14.11 -28.71
C GLN A 179 29.87 -15.18 -28.07
N HIS A 180 29.29 -16.31 -27.62
CA HIS A 180 30.04 -17.33 -26.91
C HIS A 180 29.58 -18.76 -27.25
N ARG A 181 30.54 -19.66 -27.50
CA ARG A 181 30.27 -21.03 -27.99
C ARG A 181 29.37 -21.88 -27.09
N TRP A 182 29.36 -21.64 -25.78
CA TRP A 182 28.56 -22.41 -24.80
C TRP A 182 27.13 -21.90 -24.66
N SER A 183 26.79 -20.74 -25.21
CA SER A 183 25.46 -20.13 -25.13
C SER A 183 24.76 -20.02 -26.48
N ARG A 184 25.48 -20.17 -27.59
CA ARG A 184 24.91 -19.96 -28.94
C ARG A 184 23.85 -20.98 -29.37
N ASP A 185 23.80 -22.14 -28.74
CA ASP A 185 22.81 -23.19 -29.05
C ASP A 185 21.43 -22.89 -28.44
N PHE A 186 21.32 -21.84 -27.61
CA PHE A 186 20.03 -21.43 -27.05
C PHE A 186 19.16 -20.77 -28.11
N THR A 187 18.03 -21.38 -28.45
CA THR A 187 17.10 -20.79 -29.41
C THR A 187 16.43 -19.53 -28.85
N LEU A 188 16.08 -18.59 -29.72
CA LEU A 188 15.32 -17.37 -29.36
C LEU A 188 14.04 -17.70 -28.56
N GLU A 189 13.30 -18.73 -28.98
CA GLU A 189 12.09 -19.18 -28.28
C GLU A 189 12.40 -19.74 -26.88
N GLY A 190 13.49 -20.52 -26.76
CA GLY A 190 13.98 -20.99 -25.48
C GLY A 190 14.32 -19.83 -24.56
N GLN A 191 15.06 -18.83 -25.05
CA GLN A 191 15.44 -17.64 -24.29
C GLN A 191 14.24 -16.79 -23.88
N ARG A 192 13.26 -16.59 -24.78
CA ARG A 192 12.00 -15.91 -24.48
C ARG A 192 11.22 -16.63 -23.37
N PHE A 193 11.13 -17.96 -23.46
CA PHE A 193 10.55 -18.79 -22.42
C PHE A 193 11.29 -18.64 -21.07
N GLY A 194 12.62 -18.79 -21.09
CA GLY A 194 13.46 -18.69 -19.90
C GLY A 194 13.34 -17.33 -19.20
N LEU A 195 13.41 -16.23 -19.96
CA LEU A 195 13.19 -14.88 -19.45
C LEU A 195 11.82 -14.75 -18.78
N ARG A 196 10.75 -15.21 -19.44
CA ARG A 196 9.39 -15.19 -18.89
C ARG A 196 9.30 -15.95 -17.56
N GLU A 197 9.88 -17.14 -17.48
CA GLU A 197 9.85 -17.97 -16.27
C GLU A 197 10.62 -17.35 -15.10
N VAL A 198 11.77 -16.72 -15.37
CA VAL A 198 12.59 -16.03 -14.36
C VAL A 198 11.90 -14.74 -13.90
N ILE A 199 11.46 -13.88 -14.82
CA ILE A 199 10.82 -12.60 -14.50
C ILE A 199 9.52 -12.82 -13.70
N ALA A 200 8.72 -13.82 -14.07
CA ALA A 200 7.50 -14.16 -13.33
C ALA A 200 7.75 -14.52 -11.86
N ARG A 201 8.98 -14.96 -11.52
CA ARG A 201 9.40 -15.38 -10.18
C ARG A 201 10.32 -14.39 -9.50
N PHE A 202 10.63 -13.27 -10.14
CA PHE A 202 11.40 -12.20 -9.53
C PHE A 202 10.56 -11.51 -8.43
N PRO A 203 11.06 -11.45 -7.18
CA PRO A 203 10.23 -11.13 -6.02
C PRO A 203 10.06 -9.64 -5.75
N VAL A 204 10.92 -8.79 -6.33
CA VAL A 204 10.88 -7.32 -6.17
C VAL A 204 10.55 -6.65 -7.49
N TYR A 205 10.23 -5.35 -7.44
CA TYR A 205 9.88 -4.57 -8.62
C TYR A 205 11.02 -4.57 -9.66
N ARG A 206 12.25 -4.29 -9.26
CA ARG A 206 13.43 -4.33 -10.13
C ARG A 206 14.70 -4.46 -9.31
N SER A 207 15.79 -4.80 -9.99
CA SER A 207 17.15 -4.63 -9.48
C SER A 207 17.74 -3.27 -9.90
N TYR A 208 18.88 -2.91 -9.30
CA TYR A 208 19.57 -1.63 -9.53
C TYR A 208 21.07 -1.79 -9.86
N VAL A 209 21.39 -2.74 -10.73
CA VAL A 209 22.68 -2.82 -11.44
C VAL A 209 22.85 -1.55 -12.28
N ARG A 210 24.05 -0.98 -12.28
CA ARG A 210 24.40 0.23 -13.04
C ARG A 210 25.43 -0.07 -14.12
N GLU A 211 25.33 0.65 -15.24
CA GLU A 211 26.27 0.59 -16.37
C GLU A 211 27.69 1.00 -15.95
N GLU A 212 27.83 2.13 -15.24
CA GLU A 212 29.13 2.65 -14.76
C GLU A 212 29.75 1.84 -13.61
N SER A 213 28.98 0.97 -12.96
CA SER A 213 29.42 0.20 -11.79
C SER A 213 28.66 -1.12 -11.75
N PRO A 214 29.14 -2.18 -12.42
CA PRO A 214 28.43 -3.45 -12.56
C PRO A 214 28.40 -4.30 -11.29
N VAL A 215 28.79 -3.74 -10.13
CA VAL A 215 28.73 -4.44 -8.86
C VAL A 215 27.27 -4.64 -8.45
N VAL A 216 26.79 -5.88 -8.60
CA VAL A 216 25.46 -6.29 -8.14
C VAL A 216 25.43 -6.35 -6.62
N SER A 217 24.44 -5.69 -6.02
CA SER A 217 24.26 -5.67 -4.57
C SER A 217 23.99 -7.07 -4.01
N LYS A 218 24.26 -7.30 -2.72
CA LYS A 218 23.96 -8.59 -2.08
C LYS A 218 22.47 -8.93 -2.15
N GLU A 219 21.62 -7.91 -2.03
CA GLU A 219 20.17 -8.03 -2.09
C GLU A 219 19.67 -8.39 -3.49
N ASP A 220 20.12 -7.66 -4.52
CA ASP A 220 19.80 -7.97 -5.91
C ASP A 220 20.28 -9.38 -6.29
N ARG A 221 21.51 -9.74 -5.89
CA ARG A 221 22.06 -11.07 -6.12
C ARG A 221 21.19 -12.16 -5.47
N LYS A 222 20.74 -11.97 -4.23
CA LYS A 222 19.81 -12.90 -3.55
C LYS A 222 18.51 -13.05 -4.35
N ASN A 223 17.90 -11.94 -4.76
CA ASN A 223 16.63 -11.94 -5.48
C ASN A 223 16.74 -12.60 -6.87
N ILE A 224 17.79 -12.27 -7.63
CA ILE A 224 18.05 -12.85 -8.95
C ILE A 224 18.27 -14.35 -8.84
N LEU A 225 19.17 -14.80 -7.96
CA LEU A 225 19.46 -16.23 -7.78
C LEU A 225 18.25 -17.02 -7.29
N SER A 226 17.43 -16.44 -6.42
CA SER A 226 16.18 -17.07 -5.96
C SER A 226 15.18 -17.26 -7.10
N ALA A 227 14.99 -16.24 -7.93
CA ALA A 227 14.11 -16.29 -9.10
C ALA A 227 14.56 -17.35 -10.11
N VAL A 228 15.85 -17.36 -10.44
CA VAL A 228 16.48 -18.33 -11.36
C VAL A 228 16.33 -19.77 -10.83
N ARG A 229 16.67 -20.01 -9.56
CA ARG A 229 16.56 -21.33 -8.94
C ARG A 229 15.12 -21.86 -8.98
N THR A 230 14.16 -20.98 -8.73
CA THR A 230 12.73 -21.36 -8.72
C THR A 230 12.22 -21.60 -10.14
N ALA A 231 12.64 -20.78 -11.11
CA ALA A 231 12.32 -20.98 -12.52
C ALA A 231 12.86 -22.32 -13.05
N LYS A 232 14.12 -22.65 -12.75
CA LYS A 232 14.73 -23.96 -13.03
C LYS A 232 13.89 -25.11 -12.49
N LYS A 233 13.60 -25.10 -11.18
CA LYS A 233 12.85 -26.15 -10.50
C LYS A 233 11.44 -26.36 -11.10
N ARG A 234 10.81 -25.29 -11.58
CA ARG A 234 9.45 -25.32 -12.14
C ARG A 234 9.40 -25.55 -13.65
N SER A 235 10.55 -25.67 -14.31
CA SER A 235 10.66 -25.85 -15.77
C SER A 235 11.53 -27.08 -16.13
N PRO A 236 11.11 -28.30 -15.76
CA PRO A 236 11.92 -29.52 -15.94
C PRO A 236 12.14 -29.92 -17.40
N THR A 237 11.35 -29.36 -18.34
CA THR A 237 11.44 -29.66 -19.77
C THR A 237 12.44 -28.78 -20.52
N VAL A 238 13.12 -27.86 -19.84
CA VAL A 238 14.10 -26.94 -20.42
C VAL A 238 15.46 -27.15 -19.78
N HIS A 239 16.52 -27.18 -20.59
CA HIS A 239 17.86 -27.44 -20.10
C HIS A 239 18.32 -26.35 -19.11
N GLU A 240 18.86 -26.77 -17.96
CA GLU A 240 19.18 -25.85 -16.85
C GLU A 240 20.19 -24.76 -17.22
N SER A 241 21.10 -25.05 -18.17
CA SER A 241 22.14 -24.11 -18.62
C SER A 241 21.58 -22.81 -19.18
N LEU A 242 20.36 -22.81 -19.73
CA LEU A 242 19.69 -21.59 -20.19
C LEU A 242 19.45 -20.62 -19.02
N PHE A 243 18.96 -21.14 -17.89
CA PHE A 243 18.69 -20.33 -16.71
C PHE A 243 19.99 -19.87 -16.04
N ASP A 244 21.05 -20.68 -16.07
CA ASP A 244 22.38 -20.26 -15.62
C ASP A 244 22.94 -19.14 -16.49
N PHE A 245 22.75 -19.21 -17.80
CA PHE A 245 23.14 -18.15 -18.73
C PHE A 245 22.38 -16.84 -18.45
N ILE A 246 21.06 -16.89 -18.26
CA ILE A 246 20.26 -15.72 -17.84
C ILE A 246 20.81 -15.15 -16.53
N SER A 247 21.13 -16.02 -15.56
CA SER A 247 21.72 -15.61 -14.28
C SER A 247 23.07 -14.92 -14.46
N GLN A 248 23.97 -15.47 -15.28
CA GLN A 248 25.29 -14.90 -15.54
C GLN A 248 25.19 -13.51 -16.19
N VAL A 249 24.31 -13.35 -17.18
CA VAL A 249 24.06 -12.07 -17.84
C VAL A 249 23.52 -11.05 -16.83
N TRP A 250 22.50 -11.43 -16.05
CA TRP A 250 21.89 -10.50 -15.08
C TRP A 250 22.84 -10.12 -13.95
N LEU A 251 23.63 -11.07 -13.45
CA LEU A 251 24.62 -10.85 -12.38
C LEU A 251 25.88 -10.12 -12.85
N GLN A 252 25.97 -9.76 -14.14
CA GLN A 252 27.16 -9.14 -14.75
C GLN A 252 28.42 -9.97 -14.49
N ASP A 253 28.29 -11.29 -14.66
CA ASP A 253 29.35 -12.29 -14.47
C ASP A 253 29.72 -12.91 -15.84
N PRO A 254 30.39 -12.16 -16.73
CA PRO A 254 30.71 -12.62 -18.07
C PRO A 254 31.78 -13.73 -18.06
N PRO A 255 31.79 -14.63 -19.06
CA PRO A 255 32.93 -15.52 -19.28
C PRO A 255 34.21 -14.72 -19.56
N GLN A 256 35.35 -15.33 -19.24
CA GLN A 256 36.67 -14.73 -19.50
C GLN A 256 36.90 -14.54 -21.00
N GLY A 257 37.60 -13.45 -21.36
CA GLY A 257 38.01 -13.19 -22.75
C GLY A 257 36.94 -12.56 -23.64
N LEU A 258 35.83 -12.05 -23.09
CA LEU A 258 34.90 -11.23 -23.86
C LEU A 258 35.48 -9.84 -24.14
N GLU A 259 35.28 -9.37 -25.37
CA GLU A 259 35.61 -8.01 -25.79
C GLU A 259 34.82 -6.95 -25.02
N ALA A 260 35.40 -5.76 -24.88
CA ALA A 260 34.77 -4.65 -24.16
C ALA A 260 33.36 -4.30 -24.70
N ALA A 261 33.17 -4.37 -26.02
CA ALA A 261 31.88 -4.12 -26.66
C ALA A 261 30.80 -5.16 -26.26
N ALA A 262 31.18 -6.43 -26.10
CA ALA A 262 30.28 -7.51 -25.67
C ALA A 262 29.88 -7.34 -24.19
N ILE A 263 30.81 -6.90 -23.35
CA ILE A 263 30.53 -6.55 -21.94
C ILE A 263 29.54 -5.39 -21.89
N GLU A 264 29.71 -4.37 -22.74
CA GLU A 264 28.82 -3.21 -22.77
C GLU A 264 27.42 -3.55 -23.30
N GLU A 265 27.29 -4.46 -24.26
CA GLU A 265 25.98 -4.98 -24.67
C GLU A 265 25.25 -5.71 -23.53
N ARG A 266 25.97 -6.50 -22.72
CA ARG A 266 25.40 -7.16 -21.53
C ARG A 266 24.91 -6.15 -20.49
N ARG A 267 25.64 -5.05 -20.27
CA ARG A 267 25.23 -3.98 -19.34
C ARG A 267 23.95 -3.32 -19.82
N ARG A 268 23.91 -2.86 -21.07
CA ARG A 268 22.72 -2.24 -21.67
C ARG A 268 21.50 -3.16 -21.66
N PHE A 269 21.70 -4.45 -21.90
CA PHE A 269 20.64 -5.44 -21.78
C PHE A 269 20.06 -5.49 -20.36
N VAL A 270 20.91 -5.58 -19.33
CA VAL A 270 20.44 -5.61 -17.93
C VAL A 270 19.74 -4.32 -17.55
N MET A 271 20.24 -3.16 -17.97
CA MET A 271 19.58 -1.88 -17.71
C MET A 271 18.14 -1.85 -18.26
N ARG A 272 17.93 -2.38 -19.47
CA ARG A 272 16.59 -2.50 -20.09
C ARG A 272 15.72 -3.56 -19.40
N LEU A 273 16.29 -4.71 -19.04
CA LEU A 273 15.59 -5.76 -18.29
C LEU A 273 15.02 -5.20 -16.98
N GLN A 274 15.78 -4.37 -16.27
CA GLN A 274 15.34 -3.74 -15.02
C GLN A 274 14.19 -2.74 -15.21
N GLN A 275 14.08 -2.08 -16.37
CA GLN A 275 12.93 -1.23 -16.70
C GLN A 275 11.67 -2.05 -17.03
N TYR A 276 11.83 -3.34 -17.34
CA TYR A 276 10.73 -4.23 -17.72
C TYR A 276 10.13 -4.98 -16.52
N THR A 277 10.93 -5.40 -15.54
CA THR A 277 10.44 -6.18 -14.40
C THR A 277 9.44 -5.42 -13.52
N GLY A 278 9.60 -4.09 -13.39
CA GLY A 278 8.74 -3.23 -12.58
C GLY A 278 7.29 -3.22 -13.09
N PRO A 279 7.04 -2.86 -14.35
CA PRO A 279 5.74 -3.00 -15.01
C PRO A 279 5.11 -4.38 -14.88
N VAL A 280 5.88 -5.46 -15.09
CA VAL A 280 5.37 -6.84 -14.95
C VAL A 280 4.93 -7.13 -13.52
N MET A 281 5.67 -6.64 -12.52
CA MET A 281 5.25 -6.71 -11.12
C MET A 281 3.96 -5.94 -10.91
N ALA A 282 3.88 -4.66 -11.28
CA ALA A 282 2.70 -3.83 -11.06
C ALA A 282 1.43 -4.42 -11.72
N LYS A 283 1.50 -4.73 -13.02
CA LYS A 283 0.34 -5.23 -13.77
C LYS A 283 -0.03 -6.66 -13.39
N GLY A 284 0.95 -7.49 -13.04
CA GLY A 284 0.75 -8.88 -12.66
C GLY A 284 0.26 -9.05 -11.22
N LEU A 285 0.82 -8.28 -10.28
CA LEU A 285 0.46 -8.30 -8.87
C LEU A 285 -0.74 -7.41 -8.59
N GLU A 286 -0.57 -6.10 -8.76
CA GLU A 286 -1.51 -5.08 -8.28
C GLU A 286 -2.78 -5.00 -9.11
N ASP A 287 -2.66 -5.17 -10.44
CA ASP A 287 -3.77 -5.02 -11.39
C ASP A 287 -4.29 -6.37 -11.92
N THR A 288 -3.88 -7.50 -11.35
CA THR A 288 -4.41 -8.82 -11.75
C THR A 288 -4.54 -9.76 -10.56
N PHE A 289 -3.44 -10.10 -9.90
CA PHE A 289 -3.46 -11.04 -8.77
C PHE A 289 -4.35 -10.54 -7.62
N HIS A 290 -4.32 -9.23 -7.29
CA HIS A 290 -5.20 -8.64 -6.26
C HIS A 290 -6.70 -8.78 -6.51
N TYR A 291 -7.10 -9.10 -7.74
CA TYR A 291 -8.50 -9.34 -8.10
C TYR A 291 -8.82 -10.83 -8.28
N ARG A 292 -7.80 -11.71 -8.27
CA ARG A 292 -7.96 -13.19 -8.38
C ARG A 292 -7.79 -13.94 -7.07
N HIS A 293 -7.17 -13.32 -6.07
CA HIS A 293 -6.92 -13.89 -4.75
C HIS A 293 -7.27 -12.86 -3.67
N VAL A 294 -8.47 -12.99 -3.10
CA VAL A 294 -9.10 -11.99 -2.23
C VAL A 294 -9.56 -12.55 -0.87
N PRO A 295 -8.73 -13.34 -0.16
CA PRO A 295 -9.15 -13.92 1.12
C PRO A 295 -9.55 -12.85 2.14
N LEU A 296 -8.77 -11.76 2.20
CA LEU A 296 -9.08 -10.53 2.92
C LEU A 296 -8.64 -9.31 2.10
N ALA A 297 -9.59 -8.61 1.50
CA ALA A 297 -9.36 -7.59 0.48
C ALA A 297 -8.63 -6.34 0.98
N SER A 298 -8.56 -6.09 2.29
CA SER A 298 -7.74 -5.02 2.85
C SER A 298 -6.24 -5.26 2.70
N LEU A 299 -5.82 -6.51 2.54
CA LEU A 299 -4.42 -6.90 2.32
C LEU A 299 -4.00 -6.79 0.85
N ASN A 300 -4.95 -6.65 -0.06
CA ASN A 300 -4.72 -6.50 -1.50
C ASN A 300 -4.49 -5.02 -1.86
N GLU A 301 -3.42 -4.43 -1.31
CA GLU A 301 -3.02 -3.03 -1.53
C GLU A 301 -1.72 -2.88 -2.32
N VAL A 302 -1.51 -1.66 -2.85
CA VAL A 302 -0.24 -1.30 -3.50
C VAL A 302 0.91 -1.50 -2.50
N GLY A 303 1.92 -2.28 -2.91
CA GLY A 303 3.07 -2.65 -2.09
C GLY A 303 2.87 -3.74 -1.04
N CYS A 304 1.79 -4.50 -1.09
CA CYS A 304 1.65 -5.68 -0.22
C CYS A 304 2.60 -6.83 -0.63
N GLU A 305 2.89 -7.71 0.32
CA GLU A 305 3.73 -8.90 0.10
C GLU A 305 2.87 -10.13 -0.24
N VAL A 306 3.36 -10.99 -1.14
CA VAL A 306 2.69 -12.24 -1.51
C VAL A 306 3.62 -13.46 -1.33
N PRO A 307 3.20 -14.51 -0.59
CA PRO A 307 2.00 -14.55 0.26
C PRO A 307 2.11 -13.52 1.39
N TRP A 308 0.96 -13.08 1.90
CA TRP A 308 0.93 -12.17 3.03
C TRP A 308 1.64 -12.81 4.24
N ARG A 309 2.37 -11.99 4.99
CA ARG A 309 3.04 -12.42 6.24
C ARG A 309 2.51 -11.61 7.41
N ARG A 310 2.35 -12.28 8.56
CA ARG A 310 2.01 -11.67 9.85
C ARG A 310 2.83 -10.40 10.11
N VAL A 311 2.16 -9.32 10.50
CA VAL A 311 2.77 -8.10 11.01
C VAL A 311 2.50 -7.99 12.51
N THR A 312 3.57 -7.91 13.30
CA THR A 312 3.53 -7.77 14.76
C THR A 312 3.70 -6.31 15.18
N LEU A 313 3.38 -5.98 16.44
CA LEU A 313 3.73 -4.66 16.99
C LEU A 313 5.23 -4.41 16.96
N ARG A 314 6.04 -5.47 17.17
CA ARG A 314 7.50 -5.39 17.04
C ARG A 314 7.92 -4.97 15.63
N ASP A 315 7.33 -5.56 14.58
CA ASP A 315 7.62 -5.15 13.20
C ASP A 315 7.32 -3.66 12.97
N PHE A 316 6.21 -3.15 13.50
CA PHE A 316 5.86 -1.73 13.43
C PHE A 316 6.87 -0.84 14.16
N HIS A 317 7.28 -1.22 15.38
CA HIS A 317 8.27 -0.48 16.15
C HIS A 317 9.66 -0.51 15.50
N ASP A 318 10.11 -1.66 15.02
CA ASP A 318 11.40 -1.83 14.33
C ASP A 318 11.45 -0.97 13.07
N ARG A 319 10.35 -0.89 12.32
CA ARG A 319 10.25 -0.01 11.13
C ARG A 319 10.26 1.48 11.47
N ASN A 320 9.65 1.87 12.58
CA ASN A 320 9.72 3.26 13.05
C ASN A 320 11.14 3.63 13.51
N PHE A 321 11.83 2.71 14.18
CA PHE A 321 13.23 2.90 14.58
C PHE A 321 14.15 3.04 13.36
N GLU A 322 14.01 2.15 12.38
CA GLU A 322 14.74 2.22 11.12
C GLU A 322 14.48 3.54 10.39
N ARG A 323 13.21 3.94 10.26
CA ARG A 323 12.83 5.17 9.57
C ARG A 323 13.39 6.41 10.26
N GLN A 324 13.35 6.49 11.59
CA GLN A 324 13.98 7.58 12.33
C GLN A 324 15.47 7.71 12.00
N ARG A 325 16.18 6.58 11.89
CA ARG A 325 17.64 6.57 11.67
C ARG A 325 18.02 6.87 10.22
N LEU A 326 17.32 6.28 9.26
CA LEU A 326 17.72 6.26 7.85
C LEU A 326 16.91 7.22 6.97
N TRP A 327 15.63 7.38 7.26
CA TRP A 327 14.67 8.09 6.41
C TRP A 327 13.69 8.96 7.23
N PRO A 328 14.19 9.86 8.11
CA PRO A 328 13.35 10.60 9.07
C PRO A 328 12.33 11.54 8.40
N HIS A 329 12.52 11.81 7.11
CA HIS A 329 11.68 12.68 6.30
C HIS A 329 10.92 11.93 5.19
N SER A 330 10.83 10.60 5.24
CA SER A 330 9.97 9.83 4.32
C SER A 330 8.50 10.14 4.58
N LEU A 331 7.67 10.12 3.53
CA LEU A 331 6.22 10.24 3.72
C LEU A 331 5.65 9.00 4.41
N LEU A 332 4.58 9.20 5.18
CA LEU A 332 3.80 8.15 5.82
C LEU A 332 2.38 8.21 5.24
N ALA A 333 2.08 7.36 4.26
CA ALA A 333 0.78 7.34 3.60
C ALA A 333 -0.11 6.23 4.17
N THR A 334 -1.41 6.47 4.12
CA THR A 334 -2.47 5.47 4.39
C THR A 334 -3.52 5.47 3.29
N SER A 335 -3.71 6.57 2.56
CA SER A 335 -4.49 6.61 1.32
C SER A 335 -3.75 7.42 0.29
N THR A 336 -3.94 7.10 -0.98
CA THR A 336 -3.41 7.88 -2.11
C THR A 336 -4.39 7.84 -3.28
N HIS A 337 -4.07 8.53 -4.37
CA HIS A 337 -4.82 8.42 -5.62
C HIS A 337 -4.68 7.05 -6.31
N ASP A 338 -3.70 6.22 -5.91
CA ASP A 338 -3.44 4.91 -6.51
C ASP A 338 -3.77 3.72 -5.60
N THR A 339 -4.11 3.96 -4.32
CA THR A 339 -4.53 2.87 -3.41
C THR A 339 -5.80 2.22 -3.95
N LYS A 340 -5.89 0.89 -3.87
CA LYS A 340 -7.06 0.13 -4.35
C LYS A 340 -8.30 0.40 -3.49
N ARG A 341 -8.11 0.75 -2.22
CA ARG A 341 -9.17 1.06 -1.26
C ARG A 341 -8.77 2.23 -0.37
N GLY A 342 -9.72 3.09 -0.03
CA GLY A 342 -9.57 4.14 0.97
C GLY A 342 -9.22 3.58 2.35
N GLU A 343 -8.63 4.41 3.19
CA GLU A 343 -8.05 3.95 4.45
C GLU A 343 -9.09 3.40 5.42
N ASP A 344 -10.33 3.92 5.38
CA ASP A 344 -11.40 3.49 6.28
C ASP A 344 -12.18 2.29 5.74
N VAL A 345 -12.11 2.04 4.43
CA VAL A 345 -12.55 0.77 3.84
C VAL A 345 -11.68 -0.35 4.40
N ARG A 346 -10.35 -0.14 4.45
CA ARG A 346 -9.43 -1.17 4.92
C ARG A 346 -9.55 -1.43 6.42
N THR A 347 -9.68 -0.41 7.26
CA THR A 347 -9.83 -0.65 8.71
C THR A 347 -11.13 -1.38 9.08
N ARG A 348 -12.21 -1.19 8.30
CA ARG A 348 -13.44 -2.00 8.44
C ARG A 348 -13.23 -3.45 8.03
N LEU A 349 -12.54 -3.67 6.92
CA LEU A 349 -12.22 -5.01 6.44
C LEU A 349 -11.25 -5.74 7.37
N ASP A 350 -10.25 -5.05 7.92
CA ASP A 350 -9.30 -5.64 8.88
C ASP A 350 -10.04 -6.23 10.10
N ALA A 351 -11.13 -5.60 10.54
CA ALA A 351 -11.95 -6.11 11.64
C ALA A 351 -12.63 -7.46 11.34
N LEU A 352 -12.79 -7.86 10.07
CA LEU A 352 -13.30 -9.20 9.73
C LEU A 352 -12.37 -10.32 10.21
N SER A 353 -11.06 -10.06 10.22
CA SER A 353 -10.08 -11.01 10.75
C SER A 353 -10.27 -11.29 12.24
N GLU A 354 -10.93 -10.41 12.99
CA GLU A 354 -11.16 -10.59 14.42
C GLU A 354 -12.27 -11.60 14.75
N ARG A 355 -13.15 -11.93 13.80
CA ARG A 355 -14.26 -12.89 13.95
C ARG A 355 -14.50 -13.68 12.65
N PRO A 356 -13.52 -14.48 12.19
CA PRO A 356 -13.59 -15.17 10.90
C PRO A 356 -14.77 -16.15 10.81
N GLU A 357 -15.18 -16.78 11.91
CA GLU A 357 -16.31 -17.72 11.92
C GLU A 357 -17.66 -17.01 11.70
N ALA A 358 -17.79 -15.77 12.20
CA ALA A 358 -18.98 -14.96 11.96
C ALA A 358 -19.05 -14.54 10.49
N TRP A 359 -17.91 -14.18 9.91
CA TRP A 359 -17.78 -13.87 8.48
C TRP A 359 -18.13 -15.08 7.60
N GLU A 360 -17.59 -16.27 7.87
CA GLU A 360 -17.89 -17.49 7.11
C GLU A 360 -19.40 -17.77 7.09
N LYS A 361 -20.05 -17.72 8.26
CA LYS A 361 -21.50 -17.92 8.35
C LYS A 361 -22.26 -16.85 7.56
N ALA A 362 -21.81 -15.60 7.59
CA ALA A 362 -22.48 -14.51 6.89
C ALA A 362 -22.41 -14.68 5.37
N VAL A 363 -21.23 -14.92 4.79
CA VAL A 363 -21.08 -15.08 3.33
C VAL A 363 -21.85 -16.29 2.78
N LEU A 364 -21.95 -17.37 3.55
CA LEU A 364 -22.75 -18.54 3.17
C LEU A 364 -24.25 -18.21 3.16
N ARG A 365 -24.77 -17.55 4.22
CA ARG A 365 -26.16 -17.09 4.27
C ARG A 365 -26.48 -16.13 3.13
N TRP A 366 -25.59 -15.16 2.86
CA TRP A 366 -25.80 -14.18 1.80
C TRP A 366 -25.82 -14.82 0.41
N ARG A 367 -24.93 -15.79 0.15
CA ARG A 367 -24.96 -16.57 -1.09
C ARG A 367 -26.30 -17.28 -1.29
N GLU A 368 -26.87 -17.87 -0.23
CA GLU A 368 -28.21 -18.49 -0.29
C GLU A 368 -29.30 -17.45 -0.57
N MET A 369 -29.31 -16.32 0.16
CA MET A 369 -30.32 -15.26 0.01
C MET A 369 -30.30 -14.60 -1.37
N THR A 370 -29.12 -14.48 -1.98
CA THR A 370 -28.93 -13.84 -3.28
C THR A 370 -28.92 -14.81 -4.46
N GLN A 371 -29.08 -16.13 -4.22
CA GLN A 371 -29.01 -17.14 -5.27
C GLN A 371 -29.99 -16.88 -6.42
N GLY A 372 -31.20 -16.39 -6.12
CA GLY A 372 -32.21 -16.05 -7.12
C GLY A 372 -31.89 -14.82 -7.98
N LEU A 373 -30.87 -14.03 -7.62
CA LEU A 373 -30.39 -12.89 -8.40
C LEU A 373 -29.36 -13.28 -9.46
N LYS A 374 -28.75 -14.47 -9.34
CA LYS A 374 -27.72 -14.91 -10.27
C LYS A 374 -28.31 -15.15 -11.65
N THR A 375 -27.56 -14.78 -12.68
CA THR A 375 -27.89 -15.05 -14.08
C THR A 375 -26.89 -16.08 -14.61
N GLU A 376 -27.36 -17.03 -15.41
CA GLU A 376 -26.52 -18.05 -16.06
C GLU A 376 -26.17 -17.59 -17.47
N ILE A 377 -24.87 -17.56 -17.78
CA ILE A 377 -24.31 -17.15 -19.07
C ILE A 377 -23.25 -18.18 -19.43
N GLU A 378 -23.44 -18.90 -20.55
CA GLU A 378 -22.46 -19.88 -21.05
C GLU A 378 -21.97 -20.85 -19.94
N GLU A 379 -22.92 -21.43 -19.18
CA GLU A 379 -22.68 -22.35 -18.05
C GLU A 379 -22.03 -21.71 -16.81
N ILE A 380 -21.77 -20.40 -16.82
CA ILE A 380 -21.24 -19.65 -15.69
C ILE A 380 -22.40 -18.92 -14.98
N ARG A 381 -22.53 -19.16 -13.67
CA ARG A 381 -23.41 -18.35 -12.82
C ARG A 381 -22.71 -17.06 -12.43
N VAL A 382 -23.32 -15.93 -12.75
CA VAL A 382 -22.77 -14.58 -12.50
C VAL A 382 -23.44 -13.94 -11.29
N PRO A 383 -22.68 -13.34 -10.35
CA PRO A 383 -21.21 -13.35 -10.26
C PRO A 383 -20.65 -14.75 -10.02
N ASP A 384 -19.45 -14.98 -10.55
CA ASP A 384 -18.68 -16.16 -10.19
C ASP A 384 -18.33 -16.15 -8.69
N THR A 385 -17.79 -17.24 -8.16
CA THR A 385 -17.55 -17.37 -6.72
C THR A 385 -16.53 -16.37 -6.18
N ASN A 386 -15.56 -15.94 -7.00
CA ASN A 386 -14.54 -14.99 -6.58
C ASN A 386 -15.07 -13.55 -6.57
N ASP A 387 -15.78 -13.16 -7.63
CA ASP A 387 -16.41 -11.85 -7.75
C ASP A 387 -17.49 -11.66 -6.69
N GLU A 388 -18.26 -12.72 -6.37
CA GLU A 388 -19.24 -12.70 -5.29
C GLU A 388 -18.59 -12.46 -3.92
N TYR A 389 -17.49 -13.16 -3.61
CA TYR A 389 -16.78 -12.99 -2.35
C TYR A 389 -16.17 -11.58 -2.21
N LEU A 390 -15.61 -11.05 -3.31
CA LEU A 390 -15.08 -9.70 -3.35
C LEU A 390 -16.19 -8.65 -3.18
N LEU A 391 -17.35 -8.87 -3.79
CA LEU A 391 -18.51 -8.00 -3.65
C LEU A 391 -18.93 -7.89 -2.18
N TYR A 392 -19.10 -9.01 -1.46
CA TYR A 392 -19.48 -8.97 -0.05
C TYR A 392 -18.51 -8.17 0.81
N GLN A 393 -17.19 -8.35 0.63
CA GLN A 393 -16.20 -7.53 1.33
C GLN A 393 -16.31 -6.05 0.92
N THR A 394 -16.51 -5.77 -0.36
CA THR A 394 -16.67 -4.39 -0.87
C THR A 394 -17.87 -3.70 -0.23
N LEU A 395 -19.01 -4.40 -0.08
CA LEU A 395 -20.19 -3.87 0.60
C LEU A 395 -19.90 -3.54 2.07
N VAL A 396 -19.28 -4.48 2.80
CA VAL A 396 -18.89 -4.27 4.21
C VAL A 396 -17.92 -3.11 4.38
N GLY A 397 -16.92 -3.01 3.51
CA GLY A 397 -15.89 -1.99 3.59
C GLY A 397 -16.40 -0.59 3.23
N ALA A 398 -17.16 -0.45 2.15
CA ALA A 398 -17.48 0.85 1.56
C ALA A 398 -18.88 1.39 1.88
N TRP A 399 -19.67 0.70 2.71
CA TRP A 399 -21.03 1.13 3.07
C TRP A 399 -21.07 2.58 3.59
N PRO A 400 -21.85 3.48 2.99
CA PRO A 400 -21.85 4.88 3.38
C PRO A 400 -22.44 5.08 4.78
N PRO A 401 -21.91 6.01 5.59
CA PRO A 401 -22.55 6.40 6.86
C PRO A 401 -23.82 7.22 6.60
N GLY A 402 -24.67 7.32 7.62
CA GLY A 402 -25.90 8.12 7.59
C GLY A 402 -27.16 7.33 7.20
N PRO A 403 -28.29 8.03 6.98
CA PRO A 403 -29.57 7.39 6.74
C PRO A 403 -29.59 6.53 5.47
N ASP A 404 -30.08 5.30 5.62
CA ASP A 404 -30.35 4.41 4.50
C ASP A 404 -31.67 4.81 3.83
N THR A 405 -31.57 5.35 2.62
CA THR A 405 -32.68 5.86 1.83
C THR A 405 -32.58 5.30 0.42
N ALA A 406 -33.69 5.28 -0.33
CA ALA A 406 -33.66 4.83 -1.72
C ALA A 406 -32.61 5.57 -2.57
N SER A 407 -32.42 6.89 -2.35
CA SER A 407 -31.43 7.70 -3.07
C SER A 407 -29.98 7.38 -2.67
N SER A 408 -29.69 7.32 -1.36
CA SER A 408 -28.34 6.96 -0.88
C SER A 408 -27.96 5.54 -1.31
N ARG A 409 -28.93 4.62 -1.32
CA ARG A 409 -28.74 3.24 -1.77
C ARG A 409 -28.48 3.14 -3.27
N ALA A 410 -29.24 3.85 -4.10
CA ALA A 410 -29.02 3.88 -5.55
C ALA A 410 -27.64 4.47 -5.91
N ALA A 411 -27.25 5.57 -5.26
CA ALA A 411 -25.93 6.17 -5.45
C ALA A 411 -24.79 5.21 -5.06
N PHE A 412 -24.96 4.47 -3.95
CA PHE A 412 -23.98 3.47 -3.54
C PHE A 412 -23.93 2.28 -4.50
N ALA A 413 -25.08 1.77 -4.95
CA ALA A 413 -25.14 0.68 -5.92
C ALA A 413 -24.40 1.04 -7.22
N SER A 414 -24.58 2.26 -7.73
CA SER A 414 -23.85 2.72 -8.94
C SER A 414 -22.32 2.67 -8.76
N ARG A 415 -21.81 3.10 -7.60
CA ARG A 415 -20.36 3.04 -7.29
C ARG A 415 -19.85 1.60 -7.23
N VAL A 416 -20.62 0.71 -6.60
CA VAL A 416 -20.27 -0.70 -6.48
C VAL A 416 -20.31 -1.39 -7.84
N GLU A 417 -21.29 -1.08 -8.68
CA GLU A 417 -21.35 -1.59 -10.05
C GLU A 417 -20.09 -1.23 -10.86
N GLU A 418 -19.71 0.06 -10.86
CA GLU A 418 -18.50 0.53 -11.56
C GLU A 418 -17.24 -0.17 -11.03
N TYR A 419 -17.11 -0.29 -9.71
CA TYR A 419 -16.02 -1.02 -9.09
C TYR A 419 -15.99 -2.50 -9.51
N MET A 420 -17.13 -3.19 -9.47
CA MET A 420 -17.19 -4.61 -9.78
C MET A 420 -16.87 -4.89 -11.26
N ILE A 421 -17.28 -4.01 -12.18
CA ILE A 421 -16.86 -4.10 -13.59
C ILE A 421 -15.35 -3.91 -13.72
N LYS A 422 -14.80 -2.88 -13.05
CA LYS A 422 -13.35 -2.68 -13.04
C LYS A 422 -12.62 -3.90 -12.47
N ALA A 423 -13.08 -4.43 -11.34
CA ALA A 423 -12.51 -5.61 -10.70
C ALA A 423 -12.53 -6.85 -11.62
N ALA A 424 -13.64 -7.12 -12.30
CA ALA A 424 -13.76 -8.23 -13.25
C ALA A 424 -12.79 -8.07 -14.44
N ARG A 425 -12.67 -6.85 -14.97
CA ARG A 425 -11.73 -6.53 -16.06
C ARG A 425 -10.26 -6.61 -15.62
N GLU A 426 -9.93 -6.18 -14.41
CA GLU A 426 -8.58 -6.33 -13.85
C GLU A 426 -8.26 -7.80 -13.56
N ALA A 427 -9.23 -8.58 -13.08
CA ALA A 427 -9.07 -10.01 -12.91
C ALA A 427 -8.76 -10.72 -14.23
N LYS A 428 -9.26 -10.27 -15.40
CA LYS A 428 -8.97 -10.87 -16.71
C LYS A 428 -9.36 -12.36 -16.78
N VAL A 429 -10.41 -12.75 -16.07
CA VAL A 429 -10.94 -14.13 -16.06
C VAL A 429 -12.12 -14.23 -17.01
N HIS A 430 -13.16 -13.43 -16.78
CA HIS A 430 -14.40 -13.45 -17.58
C HIS A 430 -14.55 -12.24 -18.50
N SER A 431 -13.93 -11.10 -18.17
CA SER A 431 -13.89 -9.88 -18.99
C SER A 431 -12.50 -9.23 -18.90
N SER A 432 -12.20 -8.32 -19.81
CA SER A 432 -10.95 -7.54 -19.83
C SER A 432 -11.15 -6.17 -20.46
N TRP A 433 -10.17 -5.28 -20.34
CA TRP A 433 -10.19 -3.97 -21.01
C TRP A 433 -10.11 -4.05 -22.54
N PHE A 434 -9.60 -5.16 -23.10
CA PHE A 434 -9.46 -5.35 -24.55
C PHE A 434 -10.62 -6.13 -25.15
N ASN A 435 -10.98 -7.25 -24.54
CA ASN A 435 -12.14 -8.07 -24.93
C ASN A 435 -13.18 -7.99 -23.81
N VAL A 436 -14.15 -7.10 -23.99
CA VAL A 436 -15.21 -6.83 -23.01
C VAL A 436 -16.31 -7.89 -23.16
N ASN A 437 -16.55 -8.67 -22.10
CA ASN A 437 -17.66 -9.61 -22.05
C ASN A 437 -18.93 -8.90 -21.57
N VAL A 438 -19.65 -8.29 -22.51
CA VAL A 438 -20.85 -7.49 -22.23
C VAL A 438 -21.92 -8.30 -21.46
N PRO A 439 -22.27 -9.54 -21.85
CA PRO A 439 -23.22 -10.35 -21.09
C PRO A 439 -22.82 -10.52 -19.61
N TYR A 440 -21.56 -10.88 -19.34
CA TYR A 440 -21.08 -11.07 -17.96
C TYR A 440 -21.17 -9.77 -17.15
N GLU A 441 -20.75 -8.65 -17.74
CA GLU A 441 -20.78 -7.35 -17.07
C GLU A 441 -22.21 -6.88 -16.78
N GLU A 442 -23.16 -7.08 -17.70
CA GLU A 442 -24.57 -6.74 -17.47
C GLU A 442 -25.20 -7.60 -16.37
N ALA A 443 -24.91 -8.91 -16.34
CA ALA A 443 -25.36 -9.79 -15.27
C ALA A 443 -24.77 -9.40 -13.91
N LEU A 444 -23.50 -8.99 -13.87
CA LEU A 444 -22.84 -8.51 -12.65
C LEU A 444 -23.51 -7.22 -12.14
N ARG A 445 -23.82 -6.27 -13.04
CA ARG A 445 -24.58 -5.06 -12.69
C ARG A 445 -25.96 -5.37 -12.15
N LYS A 446 -26.70 -6.24 -12.84
CA LYS A 446 -28.04 -6.69 -12.42
C LYS A 446 -28.01 -7.31 -11.03
N PHE A 447 -27.01 -8.16 -10.75
CA PHE A 447 -26.84 -8.75 -9.42
C PHE A 447 -26.61 -7.69 -8.35
N VAL A 448 -25.71 -6.73 -8.56
CA VAL A 448 -25.44 -5.63 -7.61
C VAL A 448 -26.69 -4.80 -7.35
N ARG A 449 -27.44 -4.42 -8.40
CA ARG A 449 -28.70 -3.67 -8.24
C ARG A 449 -29.73 -4.44 -7.45
N GLY A 450 -29.94 -5.72 -7.79
CA GLY A 450 -30.92 -6.57 -7.10
C GLY A 450 -30.54 -6.80 -5.63
N ALA A 451 -29.25 -6.96 -5.33
CA ALA A 451 -28.77 -7.15 -3.97
C ALA A 451 -28.95 -5.89 -3.12
N LEU A 452 -28.72 -4.71 -3.72
CA LEU A 452 -28.81 -3.42 -3.03
C LEU A 452 -30.16 -2.73 -3.16
N GLU A 453 -31.14 -3.31 -3.85
CA GLU A 453 -32.45 -2.68 -4.07
C GLU A 453 -33.10 -2.28 -2.74
N PHE A 454 -33.56 -1.03 -2.65
CA PHE A 454 -34.25 -0.50 -1.48
C PHE A 454 -35.71 -0.96 -1.50
N ARG A 455 -36.00 -2.07 -0.83
CA ARG A 455 -37.34 -2.63 -0.69
C ARG A 455 -37.57 -3.26 0.70
N PRO A 456 -38.80 -3.26 1.24
CA PRO A 456 -39.09 -3.70 2.61
C PRO A 456 -38.78 -5.18 2.90
N ASP A 457 -38.67 -6.02 1.88
CA ASP A 457 -38.49 -7.47 1.97
C ASP A 457 -37.07 -7.92 1.56
N ASN A 458 -36.11 -6.99 1.45
CA ASN A 458 -34.72 -7.33 1.11
C ASN A 458 -33.95 -7.92 2.31
N ARG A 459 -34.22 -9.19 2.61
CA ARG A 459 -33.59 -9.94 3.71
C ARG A 459 -32.06 -9.93 3.67
N PHE A 460 -31.45 -9.91 2.48
CA PHE A 460 -29.99 -9.83 2.34
C PHE A 460 -29.47 -8.48 2.84
N SER A 461 -30.11 -7.39 2.41
CA SER A 461 -29.75 -6.04 2.86
C SER A 461 -29.89 -5.87 4.38
N ASP A 462 -30.93 -6.46 4.97
CA ASP A 462 -31.16 -6.39 6.42
C ASP A 462 -30.10 -7.17 7.21
N ASP A 463 -29.83 -8.44 6.84
CA ASP A 463 -28.79 -9.28 7.47
C ASP A 463 -27.40 -8.66 7.30
N LEU A 464 -27.11 -8.08 6.12
CA LEU A 464 -25.87 -7.38 5.85
C LEU A 464 -25.69 -6.16 6.78
N GLN A 465 -26.71 -5.33 6.95
CA GLN A 465 -26.65 -4.15 7.82
C GLN A 465 -26.48 -4.54 9.30
N GLU A 466 -27.17 -5.58 9.76
CA GLU A 466 -26.99 -6.13 11.12
C GLU A 466 -25.56 -6.62 11.34
N PHE A 467 -25.01 -7.36 10.37
CA PHE A 467 -23.62 -7.84 10.41
C PHE A 467 -22.61 -6.68 10.42
N MET A 468 -22.82 -5.66 9.57
CA MET A 468 -21.89 -4.54 9.41
C MET A 468 -21.85 -3.63 10.64
N ALA A 469 -22.94 -3.48 11.40
CA ALA A 469 -23.00 -2.52 12.51
C ALA A 469 -21.82 -2.61 13.51
N PRO A 470 -21.46 -3.78 14.08
CA PRO A 470 -20.29 -3.90 14.95
C PRO A 470 -18.95 -3.75 14.20
N VAL A 471 -18.89 -4.16 12.92
CA VAL A 471 -17.67 -4.05 12.07
C VAL A 471 -17.36 -2.59 11.76
N ILE A 472 -18.37 -1.79 11.41
CA ILE A 472 -18.24 -0.35 11.13
C ILE A 472 -17.75 0.39 12.38
N ARG A 473 -18.34 0.11 13.55
CA ARG A 473 -17.89 0.72 14.82
C ARG A 473 -16.42 0.37 15.12
N ALA A 474 -16.02 -0.90 14.94
CA ALA A 474 -14.64 -1.32 15.13
C ALA A 474 -13.69 -0.61 14.13
N GLY A 475 -14.05 -0.59 12.85
CA GLY A 475 -13.27 0.04 11.78
C GLY A 475 -13.09 1.55 11.97
N MET A 476 -14.12 2.26 12.45
CA MET A 476 -14.03 3.68 12.80
C MET A 476 -13.02 3.93 13.93
N ARG A 477 -13.03 3.10 14.98
CA ARG A 477 -12.05 3.21 16.09
C ARG A 477 -10.64 2.88 15.64
N THR A 478 -10.48 1.82 14.84
CA THR A 478 -9.20 1.46 14.22
C THR A 478 -8.67 2.59 13.33
N SER A 479 -9.55 3.30 12.61
CA SER A 479 -9.16 4.48 11.82
C SER A 479 -8.60 5.62 12.68
N LEU A 480 -9.20 5.90 13.85
CA LEU A 480 -8.65 6.89 14.79
C LEU A 480 -7.24 6.49 15.27
N SER A 481 -7.03 5.20 15.58
CA SER A 481 -5.73 4.64 15.91
C SER A 481 -4.74 4.83 14.77
N GLN A 482 -5.14 4.57 13.53
CA GLN A 482 -4.30 4.76 12.35
C GLN A 482 -3.88 6.23 12.17
N VAL A 483 -4.80 7.18 12.35
CA VAL A 483 -4.49 8.63 12.27
C VAL A 483 -3.45 9.03 13.32
N LEU A 484 -3.64 8.62 14.58
CA LEU A 484 -2.68 8.92 15.65
C LEU A 484 -1.31 8.31 15.36
N LEU A 485 -1.26 7.02 15.03
CA LEU A 485 -0.01 6.31 14.77
C LEU A 485 0.73 6.91 13.57
N LYS A 486 0.02 7.25 12.49
CA LYS A 486 0.59 7.94 11.32
C LYS A 486 1.19 9.29 11.71
N ALA A 487 0.44 10.13 12.41
CA ALA A 487 0.88 11.49 12.70
C ALA A 487 1.97 11.59 13.78
N ALA A 488 2.00 10.66 14.74
CA ALA A 488 2.98 10.67 15.83
C ALA A 488 4.30 9.94 15.49
N SER A 489 4.29 9.06 14.48
CA SER A 489 5.47 8.29 14.06
C SER A 489 6.59 9.17 13.48
N PRO A 490 7.86 8.68 13.47
CA PRO A 490 8.94 9.28 12.69
C PRO A 490 8.61 9.25 11.19
N GLY A 491 8.96 10.31 10.45
CA GLY A 491 8.51 10.55 9.07
C GLY A 491 7.56 11.75 8.97
N VAL A 492 7.12 12.06 7.76
CA VAL A 492 6.19 13.16 7.43
C VAL A 492 4.81 12.57 7.13
N PRO A 493 3.80 12.78 7.98
CA PRO A 493 2.48 12.20 7.76
C PRO A 493 1.80 12.82 6.54
N ASP A 494 1.36 11.96 5.61
CA ASP A 494 0.64 12.33 4.40
C ASP A 494 -0.87 12.08 4.58
N PHE A 495 -1.69 13.00 4.07
CA PHE A 495 -3.14 12.91 4.14
C PHE A 495 -3.72 13.18 2.75
N TYR A 496 -4.34 12.16 2.17
CA TYR A 496 -5.04 12.30 0.91
C TYR A 496 -6.28 13.19 1.08
N GLN A 497 -6.59 13.95 0.04
CA GLN A 497 -7.67 14.93 0.08
C GLN A 497 -9.01 14.29 0.50
N GLY A 498 -9.66 14.87 1.51
CA GLY A 498 -10.96 14.42 1.99
C GLY A 498 -10.91 13.38 3.11
N ALA A 499 -9.75 12.76 3.39
CA ALA A 499 -9.57 11.73 4.41
C ALA A 499 -9.60 12.23 5.87
N GLU A 500 -9.78 13.54 6.08
CA GLU A 500 -10.13 14.14 7.37
C GLU A 500 -11.51 13.70 7.88
N LEU A 501 -12.39 13.23 6.99
CA LEU A 501 -13.60 12.48 7.30
C LEU A 501 -13.43 11.01 6.89
N TRP A 502 -14.51 10.23 6.85
CA TRP A 502 -14.46 8.83 6.45
C TRP A 502 -14.13 8.65 4.95
N ASP A 503 -12.93 8.15 4.65
CA ASP A 503 -12.42 7.78 3.34
C ASP A 503 -12.89 6.37 2.95
N LEU A 504 -14.13 6.30 2.49
CA LEU A 504 -14.81 5.09 2.02
C LEU A 504 -14.77 4.95 0.50
N ASN A 505 -13.72 5.47 -0.12
CA ASN A 505 -13.50 5.38 -1.56
C ASN A 505 -12.99 3.98 -1.96
N LEU A 506 -13.39 3.54 -3.14
CA LEU A 506 -12.85 2.38 -3.84
C LEU A 506 -11.73 2.83 -4.80
N VAL A 507 -11.21 1.90 -5.61
CA VAL A 507 -10.11 2.20 -6.55
C VAL A 507 -10.51 3.29 -7.55
N ASP A 508 -9.51 4.02 -8.07
CA ASP A 508 -9.64 4.95 -9.21
C ASP A 508 -10.65 4.45 -10.26
N PRO A 509 -11.65 5.25 -10.68
CA PRO A 509 -11.83 6.67 -10.40
C PRO A 509 -12.62 7.03 -9.14
N ASP A 510 -13.09 6.07 -8.34
CA ASP A 510 -13.93 6.39 -7.16
C ASP A 510 -13.15 7.20 -6.10
N ASN A 511 -11.84 6.97 -5.95
CA ASN A 511 -10.96 7.79 -5.11
C ASN A 511 -10.56 9.16 -5.70
N ARG A 512 -11.11 9.53 -6.87
CA ARG A 512 -10.89 10.83 -7.52
C ARG A 512 -12.13 11.73 -7.49
N ARG A 513 -13.19 11.31 -6.79
CA ARG A 513 -14.39 12.12 -6.59
C ARG A 513 -14.06 13.48 -5.97
N PRO A 514 -14.83 14.54 -6.31
CA PRO A 514 -14.59 15.87 -5.78
C PRO A 514 -14.78 15.91 -4.26
N VAL A 515 -13.98 16.74 -3.60
CA VAL A 515 -14.01 16.93 -2.14
C VAL A 515 -14.80 18.21 -1.83
N ASP A 516 -15.85 18.08 -1.02
CA ASP A 516 -16.60 19.24 -0.51
C ASP A 516 -15.81 19.91 0.64
N PHE A 517 -14.94 20.86 0.28
CA PHE A 517 -14.15 21.64 1.23
C PHE A 517 -14.97 22.68 2.02
N ASP A 518 -16.12 23.10 1.51
CA ASP A 518 -16.97 24.07 2.22
C ASP A 518 -17.63 23.40 3.44
N LEU A 519 -18.11 22.16 3.27
CA LEU A 519 -18.58 21.34 4.39
C LEU A 519 -17.48 21.15 5.44
N ARG A 520 -16.26 20.82 5.01
CA ARG A 520 -15.13 20.58 5.93
C ARG A 520 -14.74 21.82 6.71
N ARG A 521 -14.75 23.00 6.07
CA ARG A 521 -14.53 24.28 6.76
C ARG A 521 -15.59 24.52 7.84
N ARG A 522 -16.88 24.32 7.52
CA ARG A 522 -17.96 24.42 8.51
C ARG A 522 -17.81 23.43 9.66
N LEU A 523 -17.53 22.15 9.37
CA LEU A 523 -17.34 21.13 10.41
C LEU A 523 -16.14 21.45 11.31
N LEU A 524 -15.04 21.94 10.75
CA LEU A 524 -13.83 22.32 11.49
C LEU A 524 -14.10 23.42 12.52
N GLU A 525 -14.98 24.37 12.21
CA GLU A 525 -15.41 25.45 13.12
C GLU A 525 -16.20 24.91 14.32
N THR A 526 -16.93 23.80 14.17
CA THR A 526 -17.72 23.20 15.27
C THR A 526 -16.89 22.49 16.33
N LEU A 527 -15.58 22.31 16.10
CA LEU A 527 -14.70 21.53 16.97
C LEU A 527 -14.09 22.39 18.10
N GLN A 528 -14.89 23.26 18.73
CA GLN A 528 -14.52 24.13 19.85
C GLN A 528 -15.71 24.33 20.82
N PRO A 529 -15.48 24.58 22.12
CA PRO A 529 -14.20 24.49 22.82
C PRO A 529 -13.75 23.03 22.99
N GLU A 530 -12.44 22.80 22.97
CA GLU A 530 -11.86 21.47 23.14
C GLU A 530 -11.95 20.99 24.60
N GLY A 531 -12.09 19.67 24.78
CA GLY A 531 -12.13 19.06 26.11
C GLY A 531 -12.89 17.73 26.10
N VAL A 532 -13.05 17.16 27.30
CA VAL A 532 -13.73 15.87 27.52
C VAL A 532 -15.13 15.85 26.90
N ALA A 533 -15.93 16.89 27.12
CA ALA A 533 -17.33 16.94 26.65
C ALA A 533 -17.42 16.86 25.13
N LEU A 534 -16.59 17.64 24.41
CA LEU A 534 -16.53 17.60 22.95
C LEU A 534 -16.06 16.23 22.45
N ALA A 535 -14.95 15.71 22.98
CA ALA A 535 -14.40 14.42 22.56
C ALA A 535 -15.42 13.28 22.73
N ALA A 536 -16.12 13.24 23.88
CA ALA A 536 -17.17 12.27 24.15
C ALA A 536 -18.37 12.43 23.20
N SER A 537 -18.84 13.65 22.95
CA SER A 537 -19.98 13.89 22.03
C SER A 537 -19.66 13.49 20.60
N LEU A 538 -18.42 13.73 20.15
CA LEU A 538 -17.97 13.36 18.81
C LEU A 538 -17.86 11.85 18.65
N LEU A 539 -17.39 11.11 19.67
CA LEU A 539 -17.36 9.66 19.62
C LEU A 539 -18.76 9.04 19.64
N ALA A 540 -19.71 9.68 20.33
CA ALA A 540 -21.11 9.25 20.36
C ALA A 540 -21.84 9.45 19.02
N GLN A 541 -21.33 10.33 18.14
CA GLN A 541 -21.88 10.60 16.81
C GLN A 541 -20.80 10.40 15.72
N PRO A 542 -20.27 9.18 15.56
CA PRO A 542 -19.10 8.98 14.72
C PRO A 542 -19.43 9.11 13.22
N ASP A 543 -20.67 8.91 12.80
CA ASP A 543 -21.07 8.82 11.39
C ASP A 543 -20.76 10.08 10.56
N ASP A 544 -20.77 11.26 11.18
CA ASP A 544 -20.45 12.51 10.49
C ASP A 544 -18.94 12.76 10.27
N GLY A 545 -18.09 11.90 10.84
CA GLY A 545 -16.63 11.92 10.68
C GLY A 545 -15.92 13.02 11.46
N ARG A 546 -16.62 13.87 12.21
CA ARG A 546 -16.01 14.97 13.00
C ARG A 546 -15.03 14.45 14.04
N ILE A 547 -15.24 13.26 14.61
CA ILE A 547 -14.27 12.64 15.53
C ILE A 547 -12.91 12.37 14.87
N LYS A 548 -12.90 11.92 13.60
CA LYS A 548 -11.67 11.70 12.85
C LYS A 548 -10.96 13.01 12.54
N MET A 549 -11.72 14.01 12.08
CA MET A 549 -11.22 15.36 11.83
C MET A 549 -10.62 15.97 13.10
N TYR A 550 -11.27 15.77 14.25
CA TYR A 550 -10.79 16.21 15.55
C TYR A 550 -9.45 15.59 15.92
N VAL A 551 -9.34 14.25 15.85
CA VAL A 551 -8.09 13.54 16.14
C VAL A 551 -6.98 14.03 15.21
N MET A 552 -7.24 14.11 13.90
CA MET A 552 -6.29 14.55 12.89
C MET A 552 -5.79 15.99 13.13
N ARG A 553 -6.71 16.93 13.32
CA ARG A 553 -6.38 18.34 13.59
C ARG A 553 -5.53 18.48 14.84
N THR A 554 -5.93 17.81 15.92
CA THR A 554 -5.29 17.94 17.22
C THR A 554 -3.86 17.37 17.19
N VAL A 555 -3.65 16.19 16.62
CA VAL A 555 -2.30 15.62 16.51
C VAL A 555 -1.40 16.42 15.56
N LEU A 556 -1.93 16.96 14.45
CA LEU A 556 -1.16 17.79 13.52
C LEU A 556 -0.77 19.14 14.15
N ARG A 557 -1.70 19.78 14.88
CA ARG A 557 -1.39 20.99 15.64
C ARG A 557 -0.34 20.72 16.71
N PHE A 558 -0.51 19.64 17.48
CA PHE A 558 0.45 19.22 18.50
C PHE A 558 1.85 19.01 17.90
N ARG A 559 1.91 18.30 16.77
CA ARG A 559 3.15 18.06 16.03
C ARG A 559 3.82 19.34 15.56
N ARG A 560 3.04 20.29 14.99
CA ARG A 560 3.56 21.59 14.54
C ARG A 560 4.12 22.42 15.69
N GLU A 561 3.42 22.47 16.82
CA GLU A 561 3.81 23.27 17.98
C GLU A 561 5.00 22.64 18.74
N ARG A 562 5.17 21.32 18.68
CA ARG A 562 6.30 20.58 19.28
C ARG A 562 7.26 20.08 18.21
N ARG A 563 7.47 20.84 17.13
CA ARG A 563 8.25 20.41 15.96
C ARG A 563 9.60 19.74 16.29
N PRO A 564 10.46 20.28 17.18
CA PRO A 564 11.73 19.62 17.53
C PRO A 564 11.57 18.19 18.09
N LEU A 565 10.47 17.93 18.82
CA LEU A 565 10.16 16.60 19.36
C LEU A 565 9.91 15.57 18.25
N PHE A 566 9.28 16.00 17.16
CA PHE A 566 8.91 15.11 16.06
C PHE A 566 9.97 15.04 14.96
N ASP A 567 10.75 16.09 14.76
CA ASP A 567 11.83 16.13 13.77
C ASP A 567 13.10 15.44 14.31
N HIS A 568 13.41 15.58 15.61
CA HIS A 568 14.67 15.13 16.20
C HIS A 568 14.51 14.24 17.43
N GLY A 569 13.30 14.06 17.95
CA GLY A 569 13.10 13.30 19.19
C GLY A 569 13.22 11.80 18.98
N ALA A 570 13.96 11.13 19.87
CA ALA A 570 14.15 9.69 19.91
C ALA A 570 12.81 8.95 19.97
N TYR A 571 12.74 7.81 19.28
CA TYR A 571 11.60 6.90 19.31
C TYR A 571 11.85 5.79 20.33
N ALA A 572 10.88 5.53 21.21
CA ALA A 572 10.91 4.38 22.12
C ALA A 572 9.56 3.66 22.09
N SER A 573 9.54 2.37 21.79
CA SER A 573 8.33 1.54 21.93
C SER A 573 7.95 1.40 23.40
N LEU A 574 6.65 1.31 23.69
CA LEU A 574 6.12 1.10 25.03
C LEU A 574 5.28 -0.17 25.03
N GLU A 575 5.46 -0.98 26.07
CA GLU A 575 4.74 -2.25 26.23
C GLU A 575 3.54 -2.06 27.15
N ALA A 576 2.43 -2.68 26.79
CA ALA A 576 1.29 -2.82 27.69
C ALA A 576 1.38 -4.16 28.43
N ASN A 577 0.98 -4.18 29.70
CA ASN A 577 0.95 -5.35 30.55
C ASN A 577 -0.48 -5.61 31.02
N GLY A 578 -0.87 -6.89 31.06
CA GLY A 578 -2.19 -7.31 31.53
C GLY A 578 -3.05 -7.99 30.45
N PRO A 579 -4.32 -8.31 30.76
CA PRO A 579 -5.16 -9.17 29.93
C PRO A 579 -5.46 -8.65 28.52
N ARG A 580 -5.31 -7.34 28.27
CA ARG A 580 -5.55 -6.69 26.97
C ARG A 580 -4.29 -6.05 26.39
N ALA A 581 -3.09 -6.51 26.77
CA ALA A 581 -1.82 -5.98 26.27
C ALA A 581 -1.74 -5.94 24.73
N ASP A 582 -2.15 -7.02 24.06
CA ASP A 582 -2.15 -7.12 22.59
C ASP A 582 -3.11 -6.15 21.87
N HIS A 583 -4.01 -5.52 22.63
CA HIS A 583 -4.96 -4.52 22.12
C HIS A 583 -4.41 -3.09 22.16
N VAL A 584 -3.15 -2.89 22.55
CA VAL A 584 -2.56 -1.55 22.69
C VAL A 584 -1.27 -1.46 21.87
N CYS A 585 -1.18 -0.45 21.01
CA CYS A 585 0.06 -0.03 20.36
C CYS A 585 0.47 1.32 20.95
N ALA A 586 1.68 1.41 21.50
CA ALA A 586 2.14 2.64 22.14
C ALA A 586 3.63 2.91 21.92
N PHE A 587 3.98 4.19 21.86
CA PHE A 587 5.37 4.64 21.78
C PHE A 587 5.54 6.06 22.32
N ALA A 588 6.77 6.39 22.70
CA ALA A 588 7.19 7.71 23.12
C ALA A 588 8.05 8.40 22.05
N ARG A 589 7.90 9.73 21.96
CA ARG A 589 8.85 10.65 21.33
C ARG A 589 9.52 11.47 22.42
N MET A 590 10.85 11.55 22.42
CA MET A 590 11.61 12.22 23.50
C MET A 590 12.70 13.14 22.94
N HIS A 591 12.71 14.40 23.37
CA HIS A 591 13.73 15.36 22.94
C HIS A 591 13.96 16.43 24.02
N GLN A 592 15.20 16.60 24.47
CA GLN A 592 15.63 17.67 25.41
C GLN A 592 14.67 17.83 26.61
N GLY A 593 14.41 16.75 27.35
CA GLY A 593 13.53 16.75 28.53
C GLY A 593 12.02 16.81 28.24
N LYS A 594 11.61 17.07 26.99
CA LYS A 594 10.21 16.99 26.55
C LYS A 594 9.87 15.57 26.09
N SER A 595 8.65 15.14 26.34
CA SER A 595 8.19 13.81 25.94
C SER A 595 6.71 13.83 25.55
N ALA A 596 6.37 13.04 24.54
CA ALA A 596 4.98 12.76 24.17
C ALA A 596 4.77 11.26 23.98
N LEU A 597 3.64 10.72 24.44
CA LEU A 597 3.24 9.33 24.24
C LEU A 597 2.08 9.29 23.25
N ALA A 598 2.17 8.43 22.25
CA ALA A 598 1.03 8.04 21.43
C ALA A 598 0.56 6.66 21.91
N VAL A 599 -0.72 6.55 22.28
CA VAL A 599 -1.34 5.31 22.76
C VAL A 599 -2.59 5.05 21.91
N ALA A 600 -2.63 3.92 21.22
CA ALA A 600 -3.69 3.58 20.28
C ALA A 600 -4.24 2.17 20.55
N GLY A 601 -5.57 2.03 20.59
CA GLY A 601 -6.22 0.73 20.67
C GLY A 601 -6.21 -0.03 19.34
N ARG A 602 -6.27 -1.36 19.39
CA ARG A 602 -6.48 -2.24 18.22
C ARG A 602 -7.38 -3.43 18.59
N PHE A 603 -7.90 -4.08 17.57
CA PHE A 603 -8.79 -5.23 17.69
C PHE A 603 -10.06 -4.94 18.50
N PHE A 604 -10.80 -3.90 18.10
CA PHE A 604 -11.99 -3.43 18.82
C PHE A 604 -13.17 -4.41 18.74
N LEU A 605 -13.26 -5.22 17.69
CA LEU A 605 -14.34 -6.18 17.54
C LEU A 605 -14.19 -7.36 18.53
N ARG A 606 -12.96 -7.76 18.85
CA ARG A 606 -12.61 -8.73 19.90
C ARG A 606 -12.62 -8.15 21.30
N LEU A 607 -12.34 -6.85 21.48
CA LEU A 607 -12.48 -6.20 22.79
C LEU A 607 -13.92 -6.34 23.31
N GLY A 608 -14.90 -6.13 22.44
CA GLY A 608 -16.31 -6.35 22.70
C GLY A 608 -16.85 -5.39 23.76
N GLY A 609 -17.38 -4.25 23.32
CA GLY A 609 -17.95 -3.22 24.19
C GLY A 609 -17.21 -1.90 24.10
N ASP A 610 -17.60 -0.99 24.99
CA ASP A 610 -17.17 0.40 25.06
C ASP A 610 -16.73 0.74 26.48
N GLY A 611 -16.09 1.89 26.70
CA GLY A 611 -15.77 2.36 28.04
C GLY A 611 -14.47 1.79 28.65
N PRO A 612 -14.09 2.27 29.84
CA PRO A 612 -12.83 1.94 30.51
C PRO A 612 -12.72 0.46 30.95
N GLU A 613 -13.83 -0.21 31.22
CA GLU A 613 -13.91 -1.57 31.75
C GLU A 613 -13.40 -2.65 30.78
N ILE A 614 -13.45 -2.39 29.46
CA ILE A 614 -13.02 -3.35 28.42
C ILE A 614 -11.53 -3.69 28.52
N TRP A 615 -10.75 -2.78 29.14
CA TRP A 615 -9.30 -2.87 29.27
C TRP A 615 -8.84 -3.77 30.42
N LYS A 616 -9.74 -4.25 31.30
CA LYS A 616 -9.50 -5.31 32.30
C LYS A 616 -8.19 -5.16 33.11
N GLY A 617 -7.90 -3.96 33.62
CA GLY A 617 -6.69 -3.70 34.44
C GLY A 617 -5.37 -3.70 33.66
N THR A 618 -5.43 -3.55 32.33
CA THR A 618 -4.23 -3.42 31.49
C THR A 618 -3.57 -2.07 31.72
N ASN A 619 -2.25 -2.07 31.92
CA ASN A 619 -1.45 -0.88 32.20
C ASN A 619 -0.36 -0.70 31.14
N LEU A 620 -0.06 0.55 30.81
CA LEU A 620 1.04 0.92 29.93
C LEU A 620 2.31 1.12 30.76
N ALA A 621 3.34 0.30 30.52
CA ALA A 621 4.61 0.42 31.21
C ALA A 621 5.38 1.66 30.73
N LEU A 622 5.84 2.48 31.67
CA LEU A 622 6.67 3.66 31.40
C LEU A 622 8.12 3.40 31.82
N PRO A 623 9.10 3.45 30.90
CA PRO A 623 10.50 3.22 31.23
C PRO A 623 11.10 4.40 32.02
N GLY A 624 12.01 4.08 32.95
CA GLY A 624 12.83 4.98 33.77
C GLY A 624 12.51 6.48 33.70
N PRO A 625 13.05 7.23 32.71
CA PRO A 625 12.89 8.69 32.63
C PRO A 625 11.44 9.18 32.52
N LEU A 626 10.51 8.32 32.10
CA LEU A 626 9.09 8.62 31.90
C LEU A 626 8.22 8.24 33.11
N ALA A 627 8.74 7.38 33.99
CA ALA A 627 8.01 6.89 35.16
C ALA A 627 7.72 8.02 36.15
N GLY A 628 6.65 7.86 36.95
CA GLY A 628 6.24 8.79 38.01
C GLY A 628 5.84 10.18 37.51
N SER A 629 5.60 10.34 36.22
CA SER A 629 5.31 11.63 35.59
C SER A 629 3.81 11.90 35.48
N ALA A 630 3.44 13.17 35.46
CA ALA A 630 2.10 13.61 35.09
C ALA A 630 2.02 13.89 33.59
N TRP A 631 0.89 13.55 32.98
CA TRP A 631 0.69 13.57 31.55
C TRP A 631 -0.61 14.28 31.21
N ARG A 632 -0.57 15.25 30.31
CA ARG A 632 -1.77 15.92 29.80
C ARG A 632 -2.16 15.34 28.45
N ASP A 633 -3.39 14.86 28.34
CA ASP A 633 -3.95 14.40 27.07
C ASP A 633 -4.32 15.59 26.17
N ALA A 634 -3.73 15.65 24.98
CA ALA A 634 -3.98 16.68 24.00
C ALA A 634 -5.42 16.64 23.44
N PHE A 635 -6.11 15.49 23.50
CA PHE A 635 -7.48 15.37 23.01
C PHE A 635 -8.55 15.72 24.03
N THR A 636 -8.25 15.68 25.33
CA THR A 636 -9.29 15.90 26.36
C THR A 636 -8.91 16.97 27.38
N GLY A 637 -7.64 17.37 27.43
CA GLY A 637 -7.09 18.27 28.45
C GLY A 637 -6.91 17.61 29.82
N ARG A 638 -7.31 16.35 29.99
CA ARG A 638 -7.19 15.63 31.26
C ARG A 638 -5.74 15.40 31.62
N THR A 639 -5.45 15.46 32.91
CA THR A 639 -4.15 15.07 33.46
C THR A 639 -4.26 13.67 34.05
N ILE A 640 -3.33 12.80 33.67
CA ILE A 640 -3.20 11.42 34.13
C ILE A 640 -1.84 11.31 34.81
N ARG A 641 -1.79 10.69 35.99
CA ARG A 641 -0.53 10.53 36.74
C ARG A 641 -0.11 9.07 36.76
N ASP A 642 1.17 8.82 36.58
CA ASP A 642 1.77 7.52 36.88
C ASP A 642 2.06 7.43 38.38
N GLU A 643 1.36 6.56 39.08
CA GLU A 643 1.51 6.31 40.52
C GLU A 643 2.61 5.27 40.84
N GLY A 644 3.51 5.00 39.89
CA GLY A 644 4.67 4.10 40.06
C GLY A 644 4.47 2.70 39.47
N GLY A 645 3.36 2.46 38.76
CA GLY A 645 3.01 1.19 38.13
C GLY A 645 2.76 1.27 36.62
N GLY A 646 2.97 2.44 36.01
CA GLY A 646 2.56 2.74 34.65
C GLY A 646 1.18 3.39 34.57
N LEU A 647 0.73 3.71 33.36
CA LEU A 647 -0.55 4.39 33.14
C LEU A 647 -1.68 3.37 32.92
N PRO A 648 -2.79 3.40 33.67
CA PRO A 648 -3.93 2.54 33.41
C PRO A 648 -4.53 2.82 32.03
N VAL A 649 -4.57 1.81 31.16
CA VAL A 649 -5.12 1.97 29.80
C VAL A 649 -6.62 2.31 29.87
N SER A 650 -7.31 1.77 30.88
CA SER A 650 -8.69 2.13 31.19
C SER A 650 -8.87 3.62 31.46
N GLU A 651 -7.88 4.30 32.03
CA GLU A 651 -7.93 5.75 32.23
C GLU A 651 -7.52 6.51 30.97
N VAL A 652 -6.40 6.09 30.35
CA VAL A 652 -5.82 6.72 29.16
C VAL A 652 -6.78 6.72 27.97
N LEU A 653 -7.51 5.63 27.75
CA LEU A 653 -8.42 5.44 26.61
C LEU A 653 -9.91 5.46 27.05
N SER A 654 -10.21 6.14 28.16
CA SER A 654 -11.57 6.17 28.74
C SER A 654 -12.59 6.96 27.92
N ILE A 655 -12.15 8.00 27.19
CA ILE A 655 -13.07 8.92 26.47
C ILE A 655 -13.11 8.59 24.98
N ILE A 656 -11.95 8.41 24.36
CA ILE A 656 -11.79 8.03 22.96
C ILE A 656 -10.73 6.93 22.85
N PRO A 657 -10.72 6.10 21.78
CA PRO A 657 -9.86 4.92 21.69
C PRO A 657 -8.37 5.21 21.44
N VAL A 658 -7.96 6.49 21.53
CA VAL A 658 -6.61 6.98 21.27
C VAL A 658 -6.24 8.08 22.26
N ALA A 659 -4.97 8.19 22.62
CA ALA A 659 -4.45 9.27 23.46
C ALA A 659 -3.12 9.81 22.95
N LEU A 660 -2.94 11.12 23.05
CA LEU A 660 -1.68 11.81 22.79
C LEU A 660 -1.28 12.58 24.03
N LEU A 661 -0.38 12.01 24.81
CA LEU A 661 -0.05 12.48 26.15
C LEU A 661 1.22 13.32 26.13
N GLU A 662 1.16 14.57 26.57
CA GLU A 662 2.32 15.45 26.77
C GLU A 662 2.78 15.38 28.23
N ARG A 663 4.08 15.17 28.45
CA ARG A 663 4.63 15.20 29.81
C ARG A 663 4.51 16.59 30.40
N LEU A 664 3.92 16.69 31.58
CA LEU A 664 3.94 17.89 32.40
C LEU A 664 5.25 17.93 33.18
N THR A 665 5.94 19.06 33.10
CA THR A 665 7.16 19.35 33.86
C THR A 665 6.85 19.77 35.27
#